data_AF-A0A117RGF8-F1
#
_entry.id   AF-A0A117RGF8-F1
#
_cell.length_a   1.000
_cell.length_b   1.000
_cell.length_c   1.000
_cell.angle_alpha   90.00
_cell.angle_beta   90.00
_cell.angle_gamma   90.00
#
_symmetry.space_group_name_H-M   'P 1'
#
loop_
_entity.id
_entity.type
_entity.pdbx_description
1 polymer ?
#
loop_
_entity_poly.entity_id
_entity_poly.type
_entity_poly.pdbx_seq_one_letter_code
_entity_poly.pdbx_strand_id
1 'polypeptide(L)'
;MRDVNEEPEHAGRRAVAEAIERGGGLGVSELLARVRAADTAPGSAPAPAPDLDTLTAAVAAAAGRRLPSGRLAPDADFFDAGGTSVDAVELAAELEGELGIEVDLDEIFADARPSSLARRWLPLLGSGAGAVGPVASSGADVSGPPGAAASTAAGPPGVAEASAPAGGSTAAGLPGAAGASAPAGASTAAGPPGVAQASELVGPPTAAGPPGAAGATTPAGSASAEIPGPADATVRVPASSGASAASRAPLTAPTAGRPAAAPAGTGAPAPALAPAPAPTRSTAPAPAQPPAAHTRARQEDLDQILADLALADRLPFTDVPEPLPPRRVLLTGATGFLGSHLLLDLLRHSDAHVHCLVRAADEEAATARLGEQLRSYRLPWSAEVRRRITVLPGDLRRPRLGLTDEQWHTLSHELDSVVGVAAAVDFLRGYQSLRTGNVLGTLTLAELAATGRPKPLHHISSVAVFNEVGITSMGEDDPLAHVDRLVSGYDQSKWAAEVALRRARDHGLVVTALRPGGIGGHTKTGAYNPQDLSSGLISAFGRFRTVPAFRYLNAAPVDWVSRVAAAAICEPDAWGFDYHLTGVPNTLDDVVRDMALGGMHVRVQDWDEWRTDTLARLEAEPVPELAFLSRVLSSPTALRLCEATLQGPAAGGERTDALVAALGLAPAARYDSRAQLRTFEKLADDGLARLPHKDDQPYLWFSETTEGTVGPVGAAAQAPCSMALTLSIASMYQLVTERRVDVTGALTCPALHAEPLAVERGDVWVRPDEGIPQRHGLRHQLLRYRLTLRDADGGRWWLEGRKYARARRDLWRQTRALTVEIGREGEAASLIGEVVVPAGSYVRDQIDGIRVDPRLTGQEKRAAKLTWLAWFGLEMGRGLVAPFARAAADLLDLRRTPTLTEEHR
;
A
#
# COMPACT_ATOMS: atom_id res chain seq x y z
N MET A 1 -13.12 -62.39 42.93
CA MET A 1 -12.38 -61.29 43.59
C MET A 1 -12.56 -60.06 42.72
N ARG A 2 -13.25 -59.05 43.26
CA ARG A 2 -13.63 -57.78 42.61
C ARG A 2 -14.59 -57.89 41.42
N ASP A 3 -15.84 -57.62 41.75
CA ASP A 3 -16.86 -57.09 40.87
C ASP A 3 -16.35 -55.84 40.13
N VAL A 4 -16.77 -55.69 38.87
CA VAL A 4 -16.71 -54.44 38.13
C VAL A 4 -18.14 -54.18 37.67
N ASN A 5 -18.75 -53.09 38.17
CA ASN A 5 -20.05 -52.66 37.68
C ASN A 5 -19.92 -52.22 36.23
N GLU A 6 -20.66 -52.86 35.33
CA GLU A 6 -20.91 -52.33 33.98
C GLU A 6 -22.03 -51.28 34.07
N GLU A 7 -21.77 -50.06 33.57
CA GLU A 7 -22.75 -48.97 33.61
C GLU A 7 -23.84 -49.12 32.53
N PRO A 8 -25.10 -48.68 32.77
CA PRO A 8 -26.23 -48.97 31.87
C PRO A 8 -26.18 -48.28 30.50
N GLU A 9 -25.35 -47.24 30.31
CA GLU A 9 -25.39 -46.39 29.11
C GLU A 9 -24.89 -47.05 27.82
N HIS A 10 -24.12 -48.13 27.92
CA HIS A 10 -23.47 -48.75 26.74
C HIS A 10 -24.30 -49.87 26.09
N ALA A 11 -25.40 -50.31 26.70
CA ALA A 11 -26.27 -51.34 26.12
C ALA A 11 -27.05 -50.85 24.89
N GLY A 12 -27.58 -49.62 24.93
CA GLY A 12 -28.39 -49.06 23.82
C GLY A 12 -27.59 -48.81 22.54
N ARG A 13 -26.34 -48.35 22.67
CA ARG A 13 -25.47 -48.04 21.52
C ARG A 13 -25.02 -49.28 20.75
N ARG A 14 -24.87 -50.43 21.42
CA ARG A 14 -24.51 -51.72 20.78
C ARG A 14 -25.65 -52.27 19.91
N ALA A 15 -26.89 -52.18 20.38
CA ALA A 15 -28.07 -52.63 19.63
C ALA A 15 -28.32 -51.80 18.35
N VAL A 16 -27.96 -50.51 18.35
CA VAL A 16 -28.04 -49.65 17.16
C VAL A 16 -26.94 -50.00 16.14
N ALA A 17 -25.71 -50.31 16.60
CA ALA A 17 -24.63 -50.76 15.71
C ALA A 17 -24.98 -52.10 15.02
N GLU A 18 -25.50 -53.08 15.76
CA GLU A 18 -25.93 -54.38 15.22
C GLU A 18 -27.15 -54.33 14.27
N ALA A 19 -27.87 -53.20 14.24
CA ALA A 19 -28.95 -52.95 13.28
C ALA A 19 -28.43 -52.36 11.96
N ILE A 20 -27.36 -51.56 12.01
CA ILE A 20 -26.73 -50.94 10.84
C ILE A 20 -26.01 -52.01 9.99
N GLU A 21 -25.32 -52.97 10.61
CA GLU A 21 -24.64 -54.07 9.89
C GLU A 21 -25.58 -55.06 9.18
N ARG A 22 -26.90 -55.03 9.47
CA ARG A 22 -27.88 -55.96 8.88
C ARG A 22 -28.76 -55.36 7.77
N GLY A 23 -28.42 -54.19 7.25
CA GLY A 23 -28.88 -53.74 5.92
C GLY A 23 -30.39 -53.54 5.75
N GLY A 24 -31.09 -53.08 6.80
CA GLY A 24 -32.50 -52.70 6.74
C GLY A 24 -32.68 -51.17 6.70
N GLY A 25 -33.33 -50.64 5.65
CA GLY A 25 -33.46 -49.19 5.46
C GLY A 25 -34.44 -48.52 6.44
N LEU A 26 -33.96 -47.51 7.15
CA LEU A 26 -34.76 -46.52 7.90
C LEU A 26 -34.23 -45.11 7.59
N GLY A 27 -35.14 -44.13 7.55
CA GLY A 27 -34.79 -42.74 7.20
C GLY A 27 -34.13 -41.98 8.35
N VAL A 28 -33.18 -41.09 8.02
CA VAL A 28 -32.43 -40.26 8.97
C VAL A 28 -33.35 -39.49 9.94
N SER A 29 -34.48 -38.98 9.45
CA SER A 29 -35.49 -38.26 10.24
C SER A 29 -36.10 -39.10 11.38
N GLU A 30 -36.27 -40.40 11.17
CA GLU A 30 -36.88 -41.31 12.15
C GLU A 30 -35.85 -41.78 13.19
N LEU A 31 -34.57 -41.84 12.80
CA LEU A 31 -33.45 -42.02 13.70
C LEU A 31 -33.31 -40.83 14.67
N LEU A 32 -33.35 -39.60 14.13
CA LEU A 32 -33.27 -38.36 14.90
C LEU A 32 -34.46 -38.17 15.85
N ALA A 33 -35.67 -38.58 15.44
CA ALA A 33 -36.85 -38.55 16.30
C ALA A 33 -36.70 -39.45 17.55
N ARG A 34 -36.08 -40.64 17.39
CA ARG A 34 -35.84 -41.55 18.53
C ARG A 34 -34.71 -41.09 19.45
N VAL A 35 -33.67 -40.45 18.92
CA VAL A 35 -32.61 -39.83 19.75
C VAL A 35 -33.20 -38.69 20.60
N ARG A 36 -34.01 -37.81 20.01
CA ARG A 36 -34.68 -36.71 20.74
C ARG A 36 -35.67 -37.18 21.80
N ALA A 37 -36.21 -38.39 21.69
CA ALA A 37 -37.14 -38.96 22.66
C ALA A 37 -36.46 -39.60 23.88
N ALA A 38 -35.13 -39.71 23.89
CA ALA A 38 -34.37 -40.36 24.98
C ALA A 38 -33.88 -39.39 26.07
N ASP A 39 -33.70 -38.10 25.77
CA ASP A 39 -33.06 -37.11 26.66
C ASP A 39 -34.04 -36.23 27.48
N THR A 40 -35.36 -36.43 27.38
CA THR A 40 -36.33 -35.63 28.15
C THR A 40 -36.59 -36.21 29.54
N ALA A 41 -35.72 -35.89 30.49
CA ALA A 41 -36.06 -35.98 31.92
C ALA A 41 -37.07 -34.87 32.30
N PRO A 42 -38.12 -35.15 33.10
CA PRO A 42 -39.12 -34.15 33.45
C PRO A 42 -38.64 -33.28 34.62
N GLY A 43 -38.25 -32.02 34.37
CA GLY A 43 -37.84 -31.17 35.50
C GLY A 43 -37.14 -29.83 35.26
N SER A 44 -37.52 -29.03 34.27
CA SER A 44 -37.39 -27.57 34.39
C SER A 44 -38.45 -26.87 33.54
N ALA A 45 -38.97 -25.73 34.02
CA ALA A 45 -39.73 -24.84 33.15
C ALA A 45 -38.76 -24.27 32.10
N PRO A 46 -39.19 -24.02 30.85
CA PRO A 46 -38.35 -23.27 29.91
C PRO A 46 -37.97 -21.95 30.58
N ALA A 47 -36.67 -21.63 30.57
CA ALA A 47 -36.22 -20.33 31.02
C ALA A 47 -37.00 -19.24 30.26
N PRO A 48 -37.45 -18.16 30.93
CA PRO A 48 -38.11 -17.08 30.21
C PRO A 48 -37.18 -16.59 29.10
N ALA A 49 -37.73 -16.36 27.90
CA ALA A 49 -36.95 -15.78 26.82
C ALA A 49 -36.25 -14.52 27.36
N PRO A 50 -34.92 -14.39 27.17
CA PRO A 50 -34.16 -13.35 27.84
C PRO A 50 -34.72 -11.99 27.45
N ASP A 51 -35.00 -11.13 28.42
CA ASP A 51 -35.35 -9.75 28.14
C ASP A 51 -34.16 -8.99 27.56
N LEU A 52 -34.41 -7.78 27.05
CA LEU A 52 -33.38 -6.99 26.39
C LEU A 52 -32.18 -6.73 27.30
N ASP A 53 -32.41 -6.48 28.59
CA ASP A 53 -31.37 -6.17 29.57
C ASP A 53 -30.53 -7.41 29.89
N THR A 54 -31.16 -8.58 30.04
CA THR A 54 -30.48 -9.88 30.25
C THR A 54 -29.61 -10.24 29.05
N LEU A 55 -30.14 -10.11 27.83
CA LEU A 55 -29.39 -10.40 26.60
C LEU A 55 -28.24 -9.39 26.41
N THR A 56 -28.49 -8.10 26.68
CA THR A 56 -27.45 -7.05 26.64
C THR A 56 -26.33 -7.34 27.64
N ALA A 57 -26.66 -7.77 28.86
CA ALA A 57 -25.69 -8.13 29.88
C ALA A 57 -24.87 -9.37 29.51
N ALA A 58 -25.49 -10.38 28.89
CA ALA A 58 -24.80 -11.58 28.40
C ALA A 58 -23.80 -11.22 27.28
N VAL A 59 -24.23 -10.45 26.28
CA VAL A 59 -23.35 -9.99 25.18
C VAL A 59 -22.21 -9.12 25.71
N ALA A 60 -22.49 -8.21 26.66
CA ALA A 60 -21.46 -7.38 27.29
C ALA A 60 -20.45 -8.19 28.11
N ALA A 61 -20.89 -9.28 28.76
CA ALA A 61 -20.01 -10.19 29.50
C ALA A 61 -19.11 -11.00 28.56
N ALA A 62 -19.64 -11.58 27.48
CA ALA A 62 -18.88 -12.30 26.46
C ALA A 62 -17.84 -11.38 25.78
N ALA A 63 -18.29 -10.23 25.28
CA ALA A 63 -17.41 -9.22 24.69
C ALA A 63 -16.34 -8.75 25.69
N GLY A 64 -16.71 -8.56 26.96
CA GLY A 64 -15.80 -8.20 28.04
C GLY A 64 -14.63 -9.17 28.24
N ARG A 65 -14.86 -10.49 28.10
CA ARG A 65 -13.83 -11.53 28.26
C ARG A 65 -12.72 -11.46 27.21
N ARG A 66 -12.98 -10.86 26.04
CA ARG A 66 -12.02 -10.69 24.95
C ARG A 66 -11.25 -9.36 24.97
N LEU A 67 -11.63 -8.44 25.86
CA LEU A 67 -11.04 -7.09 25.91
C LEU A 67 -9.91 -6.99 26.94
N PRO A 68 -8.88 -6.15 26.71
CA PRO A 68 -7.83 -5.89 27.70
C PRO A 68 -8.34 -5.33 29.04
N SER A 69 -9.53 -4.72 29.05
CA SER A 69 -10.24 -4.23 30.23
C SER A 69 -10.95 -5.33 31.04
N GLY A 70 -11.16 -6.51 30.45
CA GLY A 70 -12.02 -7.58 30.98
C GLY A 70 -13.52 -7.21 31.05
N ARG A 71 -13.94 -6.06 30.51
CA ARG A 71 -15.30 -5.50 30.66
C ARG A 71 -15.68 -4.59 29.49
N LEU A 72 -16.93 -4.71 29.03
CA LEU A 72 -17.57 -3.78 28.10
C LEU A 72 -18.84 -3.19 28.75
N ALA A 73 -19.16 -1.92 28.45
CA ALA A 73 -20.42 -1.31 28.88
C ALA A 73 -21.53 -1.56 27.84
N PRO A 74 -22.83 -1.59 28.21
CA PRO A 74 -23.94 -1.89 27.31
C PRO A 74 -23.95 -1.14 25.97
N ASP A 75 -23.57 0.14 25.99
CA ASP A 75 -23.58 1.03 24.82
C ASP A 75 -22.17 1.38 24.29
N ALA A 76 -21.12 0.75 24.85
CA ALA A 76 -19.76 0.90 24.35
C ALA A 76 -19.53 -0.04 23.16
N ASP A 77 -18.99 0.48 22.05
CA ASP A 77 -18.57 -0.34 20.91
C ASP A 77 -17.35 -1.19 21.28
N PHE A 78 -17.45 -2.49 21.01
CA PHE A 78 -16.42 -3.49 21.31
C PHE A 78 -15.04 -3.13 20.73
N PHE A 79 -15.00 -2.70 19.48
CA PHE A 79 -13.75 -2.36 18.81
C PHE A 79 -13.16 -1.05 19.38
N ASP A 80 -14.01 -0.09 19.76
CA ASP A 80 -13.56 1.11 20.45
C ASP A 80 -12.97 0.81 21.85
N ALA A 81 -13.47 -0.23 22.53
CA ALA A 81 -12.89 -0.73 23.79
C ALA A 81 -11.57 -1.50 23.59
N GLY A 82 -11.13 -1.74 22.35
CA GLY A 82 -9.86 -2.36 22.00
C GLY A 82 -9.95 -3.76 21.41
N GLY A 83 -11.16 -4.27 21.15
CA GLY A 83 -11.36 -5.54 20.46
C GLY A 83 -10.89 -5.48 19.00
N THR A 84 -10.32 -6.57 18.51
CA THR A 84 -9.91 -6.72 17.11
C THR A 84 -10.94 -7.48 16.29
N SER A 85 -10.79 -7.48 14.97
CA SER A 85 -11.57 -8.33 14.07
C SER A 85 -11.21 -9.82 14.13
N VAL A 86 -10.25 -10.24 14.98
CA VAL A 86 -10.06 -11.65 15.37
C VAL A 86 -10.92 -11.95 16.61
N ASP A 87 -10.83 -11.09 17.62
CA ASP A 87 -11.63 -11.20 18.84
C ASP A 87 -13.14 -11.17 18.55
N ALA A 88 -13.57 -10.48 17.49
CA ALA A 88 -14.96 -10.48 17.01
C ALA A 88 -15.41 -11.84 16.43
N VAL A 89 -14.50 -12.59 15.78
CA VAL A 89 -14.78 -13.95 15.28
C VAL A 89 -14.89 -14.93 16.44
N GLU A 90 -14.00 -14.80 17.43
CA GLU A 90 -14.07 -15.62 18.64
C GLU A 90 -15.31 -15.27 19.49
N LEU A 91 -15.70 -13.99 19.54
CA LEU A 91 -16.92 -13.52 20.19
C LEU A 91 -18.18 -14.07 19.50
N ALA A 92 -18.24 -14.10 18.17
CA ALA A 92 -19.35 -14.73 17.45
C ALA A 92 -19.50 -16.20 17.87
N ALA A 93 -18.43 -17.00 17.71
CA ALA A 93 -18.46 -18.43 18.06
C ALA A 93 -18.79 -18.70 19.55
N GLU A 94 -18.37 -17.81 20.46
CA GLU A 94 -18.73 -17.88 21.88
C GLU A 94 -20.21 -17.55 22.12
N LEU A 95 -20.76 -16.54 21.44
CA LEU A 95 -22.18 -16.18 21.52
C LEU A 95 -23.09 -17.24 20.90
N GLU A 96 -22.68 -17.88 19.80
CA GLU A 96 -23.38 -19.03 19.23
C GLU A 96 -23.44 -20.19 20.23
N GLY A 97 -22.31 -20.47 20.90
CA GLY A 97 -22.19 -21.54 21.90
C GLY A 97 -22.93 -21.26 23.22
N GLU A 98 -22.93 -20.02 23.71
CA GLU A 98 -23.58 -19.66 24.99
C GLU A 98 -25.07 -19.32 24.85
N LEU A 99 -25.51 -18.74 23.72
CA LEU A 99 -26.87 -18.25 23.53
C LEU A 99 -27.70 -19.09 22.55
N GLY A 100 -27.09 -19.97 21.76
CA GLY A 100 -27.79 -20.79 20.77
C GLY A 100 -28.40 -19.99 19.60
N ILE A 101 -27.87 -18.79 19.35
CA ILE A 101 -28.24 -17.90 18.25
C ILE A 101 -27.26 -18.16 17.09
N GLU A 102 -27.72 -18.17 15.85
CA GLU A 102 -26.82 -18.12 14.68
C GLU A 102 -26.34 -16.67 14.51
N VAL A 103 -25.04 -16.42 14.66
CA VAL A 103 -24.48 -15.07 14.77
C VAL A 103 -23.77 -14.69 13.49
N ASP A 104 -24.46 -13.91 12.64
CA ASP A 104 -23.84 -13.34 11.45
C ASP A 104 -22.73 -12.35 11.86
N LEU A 105 -21.51 -12.62 11.41
CA LEU A 105 -20.35 -11.77 11.66
C LEU A 105 -20.52 -10.37 11.08
N ASP A 106 -21.19 -10.22 9.93
CA ASP A 106 -21.45 -8.90 9.36
C ASP A 106 -22.34 -8.07 10.30
N GLU A 107 -23.20 -8.68 11.15
CA GLU A 107 -23.97 -7.94 12.16
C GLU A 107 -23.13 -7.41 13.32
N ILE A 108 -22.15 -8.18 13.81
CA ILE A 108 -21.19 -7.69 14.82
C ILE A 108 -20.35 -6.57 14.22
N PHE A 109 -19.78 -6.77 13.03
CA PHE A 109 -18.97 -5.75 12.38
C PHE A 109 -19.75 -4.46 12.13
N ALA A 110 -21.04 -4.56 11.82
CA ALA A 110 -21.90 -3.42 11.52
C ALA A 110 -22.21 -2.50 12.72
N ASP A 111 -22.34 -3.05 13.94
CA ASP A 111 -22.47 -2.30 15.21
C ASP A 111 -22.22 -3.24 16.39
N ALA A 112 -21.04 -3.16 17.02
CA ALA A 112 -20.64 -4.09 18.07
C ALA A 112 -20.98 -3.61 19.50
N ARG A 113 -21.99 -2.75 19.67
CA ARG A 113 -22.54 -2.40 20.98
C ARG A 113 -23.44 -3.54 21.49
N PRO A 114 -23.25 -4.04 22.73
CA PRO A 114 -24.11 -5.08 23.31
C PRO A 114 -25.61 -4.76 23.24
N SER A 115 -26.01 -3.51 23.49
CA SER A 115 -27.42 -3.09 23.44
C SER A 115 -28.00 -3.06 22.02
N SER A 116 -27.17 -2.86 20.99
CA SER A 116 -27.57 -2.91 19.57
C SER A 116 -27.68 -4.33 19.06
N LEU A 117 -26.73 -5.21 19.45
CA LEU A 117 -26.79 -6.64 19.12
C LEU A 117 -28.00 -7.30 19.79
N ALA A 118 -28.19 -7.06 21.09
CA ALA A 118 -29.34 -7.57 21.82
C ALA A 118 -30.69 -7.09 21.23
N ARG A 119 -30.81 -5.82 20.81
CA ARG A 119 -32.01 -5.31 20.13
C ARG A 119 -32.30 -6.00 18.80
N ARG A 120 -31.27 -6.39 18.03
CA ARG A 120 -31.40 -7.11 16.76
C ARG A 120 -31.74 -8.58 16.94
N TRP A 121 -31.17 -9.25 17.94
CA TRP A 121 -31.37 -10.69 18.17
C TRP A 121 -32.59 -11.05 19.01
N LEU A 122 -33.06 -10.14 19.89
CA LEU A 122 -34.22 -10.39 20.74
C LEU A 122 -35.50 -10.82 19.97
N PRO A 123 -35.87 -10.22 18.81
CA PRO A 123 -36.98 -10.70 17.99
C PRO A 123 -36.78 -12.12 17.42
N LEU A 124 -35.53 -12.50 17.11
CA LEU A 124 -35.19 -13.82 16.57
C LEU A 124 -35.37 -14.91 17.63
N LEU A 125 -34.90 -14.65 18.86
CA LEU A 125 -35.07 -15.52 20.02
C LEU A 125 -36.55 -15.76 20.37
N GLY A 126 -37.39 -14.74 20.27
CA GLY A 126 -38.84 -14.85 20.52
C GLY A 126 -39.59 -15.68 19.48
N SER A 127 -39.01 -15.88 18.29
CA SER A 127 -39.67 -16.51 17.13
C SER A 127 -39.54 -18.04 17.08
N GLY A 128 -38.69 -18.64 17.92
CA GLY A 128 -38.46 -20.10 17.95
C GLY A 128 -39.63 -20.94 18.51
N ALA A 129 -40.68 -20.30 19.05
CA ALA A 129 -41.78 -20.97 19.78
C ALA A 129 -43.12 -20.98 19.02
N GLY A 130 -43.09 -21.37 17.74
CA GLY A 130 -44.22 -22.01 17.06
C GLY A 130 -45.30 -21.14 16.39
N ALA A 131 -45.29 -21.12 15.06
CA ALA A 131 -46.50 -21.06 14.22
C ALA A 131 -46.21 -21.39 12.74
N VAL A 132 -46.26 -22.68 12.35
CA VAL A 132 -46.44 -23.06 10.93
C VAL A 132 -47.93 -23.37 10.72
N GLY A 133 -48.69 -22.36 10.31
CA GLY A 133 -50.07 -22.51 9.83
C GLY A 133 -50.11 -22.44 8.29
N PRO A 134 -50.89 -23.29 7.61
CA PRO A 134 -50.90 -23.32 6.15
C PRO A 134 -51.65 -22.12 5.56
N VAL A 135 -50.97 -21.31 4.75
CA VAL A 135 -51.63 -20.27 3.95
C VAL A 135 -52.36 -20.93 2.77
N ALA A 136 -53.68 -21.01 2.88
CA ALA A 136 -54.54 -21.39 1.76
C ALA A 136 -54.80 -20.18 0.85
N SER A 137 -54.67 -20.40 -0.46
CA SER A 137 -54.88 -19.38 -1.49
C SER A 137 -56.36 -19.19 -1.83
N SER A 138 -56.84 -17.96 -1.87
CA SER A 138 -58.00 -17.54 -2.68
C SER A 138 -57.79 -16.09 -3.14
N GLY A 139 -58.14 -15.80 -4.40
CA GLY A 139 -57.98 -14.48 -5.02
C GLY A 139 -59.30 -13.82 -5.38
N ALA A 140 -59.22 -12.81 -6.26
CA ALA A 140 -60.31 -11.94 -6.75
C ALA A 140 -60.84 -10.92 -5.70
N ASP A 141 -61.26 -9.70 -6.05
CA ASP A 141 -61.14 -8.95 -7.30
C ASP A 141 -61.32 -7.42 -7.09
N VAL A 142 -60.92 -6.61 -8.08
CA VAL A 142 -61.46 -5.28 -8.49
C VAL A 142 -61.91 -4.24 -7.42
N SER A 143 -61.31 -3.03 -7.42
CA SER A 143 -62.00 -1.71 -7.60
C SER A 143 -61.17 -0.44 -7.29
N GLY A 144 -60.99 0.43 -8.29
CA GLY A 144 -61.30 1.89 -8.22
C GLY A 144 -60.56 2.87 -7.25
N PRO A 145 -59.84 3.90 -7.75
CA PRO A 145 -59.49 5.15 -7.02
C PRO A 145 -60.70 6.15 -7.05
N PRO A 146 -60.65 7.44 -6.59
CA PRO A 146 -59.50 8.31 -6.25
C PRO A 146 -59.71 9.26 -5.03
N GLY A 147 -58.86 10.29 -4.87
CA GLY A 147 -59.24 11.52 -4.15
C GLY A 147 -58.09 12.34 -3.55
N ALA A 148 -57.79 13.50 -4.13
CA ALA A 148 -56.91 14.52 -3.52
C ALA A 148 -57.75 15.64 -2.88
N ALA A 149 -57.32 16.18 -1.74
CA ALA A 149 -57.77 17.47 -1.22
C ALA A 149 -56.73 18.07 -0.27
N ALA A 150 -56.51 19.38 -0.38
CA ALA A 150 -55.70 20.17 0.56
C ALA A 150 -56.63 21.05 1.42
N SER A 151 -56.23 21.40 2.66
CA SER A 151 -56.63 22.68 3.28
C SER A 151 -55.83 23.06 4.55
N THR A 152 -55.12 24.18 4.46
CA THR A 152 -55.06 25.32 5.43
C THR A 152 -54.94 25.11 6.95
N ALA A 153 -53.79 25.57 7.47
CA ALA A 153 -53.62 26.65 8.46
C ALA A 153 -54.32 26.66 9.84
N ALA A 154 -53.51 26.78 10.89
CA ALA A 154 -53.78 27.60 12.08
C ALA A 154 -52.46 28.09 12.74
N GLY A 155 -52.41 29.35 13.17
CA GLY A 155 -51.28 29.97 13.88
C GLY A 155 -51.41 29.96 15.41
N PRO A 156 -50.48 30.61 16.14
CA PRO A 156 -50.16 30.30 17.54
C PRO A 156 -50.79 31.24 18.58
N PRO A 157 -50.59 30.91 19.87
CA PRO A 157 -50.08 31.85 20.88
C PRO A 157 -48.79 31.28 21.53
N GLY A 158 -47.99 32.03 22.31
CA GLY A 158 -48.13 33.40 22.80
C GLY A 158 -47.45 33.54 24.18
N VAL A 159 -46.27 34.16 24.17
CA VAL A 159 -45.40 34.69 25.26
C VAL A 159 -45.94 34.70 26.71
N ALA A 160 -45.08 34.30 27.66
CA ALA A 160 -45.09 34.82 29.04
C ALA A 160 -43.64 34.92 29.59
N GLU A 161 -43.35 35.95 30.38
CA GLU A 161 -41.99 36.38 30.76
C GLU A 161 -41.54 35.97 32.19
N ALA A 162 -40.22 36.05 32.39
CA ALA A 162 -39.50 36.49 33.61
C ALA A 162 -39.72 35.80 34.98
N SER A 163 -38.61 35.43 35.64
CA SER A 163 -38.09 36.20 36.80
C SER A 163 -36.79 35.61 37.37
N ALA A 164 -35.84 36.48 37.75
CA ALA A 164 -34.71 36.17 38.65
C ALA A 164 -34.99 36.75 40.06
N PRO A 165 -34.37 36.21 41.11
CA PRO A 165 -33.28 36.92 41.82
C PRO A 165 -32.11 35.95 42.18
N ALA A 166 -30.82 36.31 42.39
CA ALA A 166 -30.10 37.45 42.99
C ALA A 166 -29.64 37.23 44.47
N GLY A 167 -28.31 37.24 44.68
CA GLY A 167 -27.61 37.26 46.00
C GLY A 167 -27.40 35.88 46.67
N GLY A 168 -26.31 35.58 47.41
CA GLY A 168 -25.06 36.32 47.69
C GLY A 168 -24.33 35.78 48.95
N SER A 169 -23.08 36.23 49.19
CA SER A 169 -22.34 36.22 50.48
C SER A 169 -21.18 35.20 50.76
N THR A 170 -19.95 35.73 50.72
CA THR A 170 -18.86 35.66 51.74
C THR A 170 -18.23 34.34 52.26
N ALA A 171 -16.98 34.11 51.83
CA ALA A 171 -15.73 34.12 52.63
C ALA A 171 -15.64 33.57 54.08
N ALA A 172 -14.72 32.59 54.27
CA ALA A 172 -13.82 32.28 55.42
C ALA A 172 -13.49 30.77 55.40
N GLY A 173 -12.31 30.24 55.77
CA GLY A 173 -11.03 30.83 56.18
C GLY A 173 -9.98 29.71 56.40
N LEU A 174 -8.69 30.06 56.51
CA LEU A 174 -7.60 29.13 56.88
C LEU A 174 -7.66 28.79 58.39
N PRO A 175 -7.26 27.56 58.80
CA PRO A 175 -5.87 27.25 59.18
C PRO A 175 -5.39 25.93 58.55
N GLY A 176 -4.14 25.45 58.69
CA GLY A 176 -2.99 25.94 59.44
C GLY A 176 -2.32 24.82 60.26
N ALA A 177 -1.11 24.43 59.84
CA ALA A 177 -0.05 23.73 60.57
C ALA A 177 -0.05 22.19 60.81
N ALA A 178 1.16 21.65 60.54
CA ALA A 178 1.89 20.59 61.25
C ALA A 178 1.47 19.10 61.15
N GLY A 179 2.48 18.25 60.88
CA GLY A 179 2.35 16.79 60.91
C GLY A 179 3.54 16.06 60.26
N ALA A 180 4.72 16.12 60.87
CA ALA A 180 5.88 15.36 60.41
C ALA A 180 5.92 13.96 61.03
N SER A 181 6.17 12.92 60.23
CA SER A 181 6.61 11.61 60.71
C SER A 181 7.38 10.82 59.65
N ALA A 182 8.67 10.59 59.90
CA ALA A 182 9.37 9.43 59.36
C ALA A 182 8.93 8.17 60.14
N PRO A 183 9.27 6.96 59.67
CA PRO A 183 10.56 6.42 60.11
C PRO A 183 11.37 5.70 59.02
N ALA A 184 12.65 5.48 59.32
CA ALA A 184 13.54 4.63 58.55
C ALA A 184 13.36 3.13 58.91
N GLY A 185 13.72 2.25 57.98
CA GLY A 185 13.85 0.81 58.21
C GLY A 185 14.71 0.16 57.13
N ALA A 186 15.86 -0.41 57.51
CA ALA A 186 16.83 -1.00 56.59
C ALA A 186 16.94 -2.52 56.77
N SER A 187 17.10 -3.25 55.66
CA SER A 187 17.56 -4.66 55.58
C SER A 187 17.82 -4.98 54.09
N THR A 188 19.04 -4.85 53.58
CA THR A 188 20.13 -5.85 53.48
C THR A 188 19.91 -7.04 52.55
N ALA A 189 20.84 -7.13 51.57
CA ALA A 189 21.42 -8.35 50.96
C ALA A 189 20.61 -9.24 50.00
N ALA A 190 20.96 -9.17 48.71
CA ALA A 190 21.41 -10.32 47.91
C ALA A 190 22.23 -9.83 46.69
N GLY A 191 23.39 -10.44 46.43
CA GLY A 191 24.27 -10.08 45.31
C GLY A 191 24.04 -10.92 44.04
N PRO A 192 24.63 -10.54 42.89
CA PRO A 192 24.45 -11.24 41.62
C PRO A 192 25.46 -12.38 41.42
N PRO A 193 25.12 -13.43 40.65
CA PRO A 193 26.09 -14.40 40.15
C PRO A 193 26.72 -13.94 38.83
N GLY A 194 28.02 -13.63 38.86
CA GLY A 194 28.92 -14.07 37.77
C GLY A 194 29.48 -15.47 38.12
N VAL A 195 30.42 -16.10 37.40
CA VAL A 195 31.20 -15.77 36.19
C VAL A 195 31.60 -17.13 35.58
N ALA A 196 31.83 -17.22 34.26
CA ALA A 196 32.77 -18.21 33.72
C ALA A 196 33.53 -17.62 32.51
N GLN A 197 34.85 -17.54 32.61
CA GLN A 197 35.78 -17.03 31.59
C GLN A 197 36.71 -18.14 31.07
N ALA A 198 37.21 -17.95 29.85
CA ALA A 198 38.62 -18.13 29.47
C ALA A 198 38.85 -17.25 28.22
N SER A 199 39.76 -16.25 28.15
CA SER A 199 41.23 -16.24 28.31
C SER A 199 41.96 -17.20 27.34
N GLU A 200 43.04 -16.83 26.63
CA GLU A 200 43.71 -15.54 26.36
C GLU A 200 44.85 -15.79 25.34
N LEU A 201 45.43 -14.75 24.70
CA LEU A 201 46.89 -14.67 24.38
C LEU A 201 47.35 -13.31 23.78
N VAL A 202 48.51 -12.82 24.25
CA VAL A 202 49.21 -11.53 23.97
C VAL A 202 50.33 -11.75 22.91
N GLY A 203 50.90 -10.83 22.11
CA GLY A 203 50.92 -9.35 21.92
C GLY A 203 52.18 -9.03 21.05
N PRO A 204 52.95 -7.92 21.19
CA PRO A 204 52.71 -6.52 21.62
C PRO A 204 53.17 -5.47 20.52
N PRO A 205 53.26 -4.14 20.79
CA PRO A 205 53.50 -3.08 19.76
C PRO A 205 54.75 -2.17 19.95
N THR A 206 55.03 -1.26 19.00
CA THR A 206 55.85 0.01 19.08
C THR A 206 55.92 0.70 17.67
N ALA A 207 56.30 1.97 17.43
CA ALA A 207 56.23 3.27 18.14
C ALA A 207 56.70 4.45 17.21
N ALA A 208 56.59 5.70 17.70
CA ALA A 208 57.31 6.95 17.30
C ALA A 208 56.70 7.99 16.30
N GLY A 209 56.50 9.22 16.80
CA GLY A 209 56.64 10.51 16.06
C GLY A 209 57.97 11.18 16.48
N PRO A 210 58.11 12.51 16.72
CA PRO A 210 57.34 13.74 16.40
C PRO A 210 58.28 14.75 15.66
N PRO A 211 58.36 16.11 15.87
CA PRO A 211 57.46 17.20 16.38
C PRO A 211 57.24 18.32 15.29
N GLY A 212 56.75 19.56 15.51
CA GLY A 212 56.15 20.31 16.64
C GLY A 212 56.15 21.85 16.42
N ALA A 213 55.81 22.64 17.46
CA ALA A 213 55.77 24.12 17.58
C ALA A 213 54.69 24.92 16.78
N ALA A 214 54.24 26.13 17.18
CA ALA A 214 53.96 26.72 18.51
C ALA A 214 53.27 28.12 18.35
N GLY A 215 52.31 28.44 19.23
CA GLY A 215 51.75 29.80 19.48
C GLY A 215 50.69 30.32 18.47
N ALA A 216 49.80 31.25 18.79
CA ALA A 216 49.27 31.85 20.03
C ALA A 216 48.21 32.92 19.61
N THR A 217 47.45 33.46 20.58
CA THR A 217 46.62 34.71 20.52
C THR A 217 45.36 34.80 19.63
N THR A 218 44.20 34.77 20.29
CA THR A 218 43.05 35.71 20.12
C THR A 218 43.43 37.12 20.64
N PRO A 219 42.67 38.25 20.43
CA PRO A 219 41.19 38.35 20.37
C PRO A 219 40.53 39.42 19.45
N ALA A 220 39.18 39.42 19.46
CA ALA A 220 38.23 40.55 19.33
C ALA A 220 38.23 41.50 18.09
N GLY A 221 37.01 41.92 17.67
CA GLY A 221 36.82 43.05 16.73
C GLY A 221 35.38 43.19 16.23
N SER A 222 34.74 44.32 16.51
CA SER A 222 33.32 44.62 16.23
C SER A 222 33.03 45.28 14.88
N ALA A 223 31.74 45.28 14.51
CA ALA A 223 31.12 45.84 13.31
C ALA A 223 31.41 47.33 12.96
N SER A 224 31.37 47.65 11.66
CA SER A 224 30.85 48.86 10.96
C SER A 224 31.08 48.63 9.45
N ALA A 225 30.11 48.71 8.52
CA ALA A 225 29.26 49.83 8.10
C ALA A 225 30.04 50.95 7.36
N GLU A 226 29.95 51.01 6.02
CA GLU A 226 29.84 52.27 5.24
C GLU A 226 29.50 52.04 3.74
N ILE A 227 29.01 53.11 3.09
CA ILE A 227 28.35 53.22 1.77
C ILE A 227 28.95 54.45 1.04
N PRO A 228 29.15 54.45 -0.30
CA PRO A 228 28.36 55.37 -1.16
C PRO A 228 28.07 54.93 -2.62
N GLY A 229 26.95 55.44 -3.17
CA GLY A 229 26.65 55.51 -4.62
C GLY A 229 27.37 56.69 -5.31
N PRO A 230 26.85 57.32 -6.41
CA PRO A 230 25.45 57.81 -6.49
C PRO A 230 24.77 57.96 -7.90
N ALA A 231 23.48 58.34 -7.89
CA ALA A 231 22.72 59.23 -8.83
C ALA A 231 22.58 58.88 -10.35
N ASP A 232 21.59 59.37 -11.13
CA ASP A 232 20.55 60.40 -10.89
C ASP A 232 19.28 60.27 -11.80
N ALA A 233 18.17 60.97 -11.43
CA ALA A 233 17.15 61.69 -12.23
C ALA A 233 16.56 61.18 -13.60
N THR A 234 15.30 61.43 -14.07
CA THR A 234 14.07 62.14 -13.58
C THR A 234 12.84 61.96 -14.54
N VAL A 235 11.61 61.99 -13.98
CA VAL A 235 10.36 62.67 -14.48
C VAL A 235 9.46 62.09 -15.64
N ARG A 236 8.16 62.42 -15.52
CA ARG A 236 6.86 61.85 -16.00
C ARG A 236 6.21 62.45 -17.29
N VAL A 237 5.38 61.64 -18.01
CA VAL A 237 3.98 61.90 -18.54
C VAL A 237 3.80 62.92 -19.73
N PRO A 238 2.74 62.92 -20.63
CA PRO A 238 1.40 62.26 -20.65
C PRO A 238 0.85 61.55 -21.94
N ALA A 239 -0.26 60.83 -21.69
CA ALA A 239 -1.44 60.32 -22.47
C ALA A 239 -1.90 60.79 -23.88
N SER A 240 -2.65 59.93 -24.61
CA SER A 240 -4.12 60.10 -24.90
C SER A 240 -4.81 58.96 -25.73
N SER A 241 -6.08 58.64 -25.38
CA SER A 241 -7.26 58.04 -26.12
C SER A 241 -7.14 57.26 -27.46
N GLY A 242 -8.01 56.27 -27.82
CA GLY A 242 -9.16 55.60 -27.17
C GLY A 242 -10.12 54.84 -28.13
N ALA A 243 -10.98 53.92 -27.62
CA ALA A 243 -12.11 53.17 -28.27
C ALA A 243 -11.76 52.11 -29.37
N SER A 244 -12.52 51.02 -29.67
CA SER A 244 -13.87 50.53 -29.25
C SER A 244 -14.11 49.00 -29.47
N ALA A 245 -14.94 48.38 -28.63
CA ALA A 245 -15.92 47.26 -28.85
C ALA A 245 -15.59 45.82 -29.38
N ALA A 246 -15.98 44.82 -28.55
CA ALA A 246 -16.85 43.65 -28.83
C ALA A 246 -16.36 42.30 -29.47
N SER A 247 -16.20 41.28 -28.60
CA SER A 247 -16.87 39.94 -28.57
C SER A 247 -17.15 39.11 -29.84
N ARG A 248 -16.59 37.89 -29.93
CA ARG A 248 -17.35 36.60 -29.83
C ARG A 248 -16.47 35.31 -29.88
N ALA A 249 -17.14 34.17 -29.59
CA ALA A 249 -16.61 32.82 -29.31
C ALA A 249 -16.23 31.97 -30.56
N PRO A 250 -15.67 30.73 -30.42
CA PRO A 250 -14.93 30.03 -31.48
C PRO A 250 -15.76 29.12 -32.40
N LEU A 251 -15.12 28.63 -33.47
CA LEU A 251 -15.72 27.90 -34.60
C LEU A 251 -15.60 26.36 -34.53
N THR A 252 -16.53 25.70 -35.22
CA THR A 252 -16.72 24.24 -35.33
C THR A 252 -16.21 23.64 -36.65
N ALA A 253 -16.27 22.31 -36.76
CA ALA A 253 -15.73 21.48 -37.85
C ALA A 253 -16.46 21.58 -39.22
N PRO A 254 -15.88 21.00 -40.30
CA PRO A 254 -16.56 20.76 -41.58
C PRO A 254 -16.70 19.28 -41.97
N THR A 255 -17.66 18.99 -42.87
CA THR A 255 -17.91 17.64 -43.46
C THR A 255 -18.18 17.70 -44.98
N ALA A 256 -17.88 16.57 -45.64
CA ALA A 256 -18.41 16.07 -46.92
C ALA A 256 -17.97 16.69 -48.29
N GLY A 257 -17.67 15.80 -49.24
CA GLY A 257 -17.46 16.09 -50.67
C GLY A 257 -17.13 14.81 -51.46
N ARG A 258 -17.83 14.55 -52.58
CA ARG A 258 -17.82 13.29 -53.37
C ARG A 258 -17.30 13.55 -54.80
N PRO A 259 -16.80 12.53 -55.54
CA PRO A 259 -17.44 12.22 -56.83
C PRO A 259 -17.42 10.71 -57.21
N ALA A 260 -17.92 10.35 -58.39
CA ALA A 260 -18.02 8.98 -58.91
C ALA A 260 -17.84 8.91 -60.44
N ALA A 261 -17.29 7.80 -60.98
CA ALA A 261 -17.52 7.26 -62.34
C ALA A 261 -16.75 5.92 -62.56
N ALA A 262 -17.25 5.07 -63.47
CA ALA A 262 -16.57 3.89 -64.03
C ALA A 262 -16.49 4.00 -65.56
N PRO A 263 -15.71 3.16 -66.31
CA PRO A 263 -16.35 1.97 -66.93
C PRO A 263 -15.46 0.74 -67.30
N ALA A 264 -16.14 -0.43 -67.38
CA ALA A 264 -16.10 -1.51 -68.39
C ALA A 264 -14.83 -2.33 -68.80
N GLY A 265 -14.99 -3.68 -68.77
CA GLY A 265 -14.42 -4.68 -69.71
C GLY A 265 -13.24 -5.54 -69.18
N THR A 266 -13.09 -6.85 -69.46
CA THR A 266 -13.90 -7.90 -70.11
C THR A 266 -13.30 -9.29 -69.79
N GLY A 267 -14.09 -10.38 -69.65
CA GLY A 267 -13.58 -11.77 -69.76
C GLY A 267 -14.12 -12.80 -68.75
N ALA A 268 -14.64 -13.92 -69.25
CA ALA A 268 -15.08 -15.14 -68.53
C ALA A 268 -14.70 -16.39 -69.39
N PRO A 269 -14.94 -17.68 -69.04
CA PRO A 269 -15.66 -18.24 -67.88
C PRO A 269 -15.13 -19.57 -67.23
N ALA A 270 -15.77 -19.95 -66.10
CA ALA A 270 -16.03 -21.32 -65.57
C ALA A 270 -14.90 -22.20 -64.96
N PRO A 271 -15.21 -23.24 -64.14
CA PRO A 271 -16.51 -23.74 -63.66
C PRO A 271 -16.69 -23.75 -62.12
N ALA A 272 -17.81 -24.32 -61.63
CA ALA A 272 -18.36 -24.14 -60.28
C ALA A 272 -18.09 -25.28 -59.27
N LEU A 273 -18.26 -24.98 -57.97
CA LEU A 273 -18.51 -25.94 -56.89
C LEU A 273 -19.71 -25.47 -56.03
N ALA A 274 -20.38 -26.41 -55.35
CA ALA A 274 -21.70 -26.23 -54.74
C ALA A 274 -21.72 -25.38 -53.44
N PRO A 275 -22.87 -24.75 -53.08
CA PRO A 275 -23.01 -23.99 -51.83
C PRO A 275 -23.13 -24.89 -50.59
N ALA A 276 -22.47 -24.48 -49.51
CA ALA A 276 -22.52 -25.13 -48.20
C ALA A 276 -23.84 -24.85 -47.44
N PRO A 277 -24.26 -25.70 -46.49
CA PRO A 277 -25.56 -25.59 -45.82
C PRO A 277 -25.65 -24.39 -44.87
N ALA A 278 -26.87 -23.89 -44.67
CA ALA A 278 -27.16 -22.75 -43.79
C ALA A 278 -26.86 -23.06 -42.31
N PRO A 279 -26.41 -22.06 -41.51
CA PRO A 279 -26.13 -22.25 -40.09
C PRO A 279 -27.40 -22.57 -39.30
N THR A 280 -27.27 -23.51 -38.38
CA THR A 280 -28.33 -23.87 -37.42
C THR A 280 -28.67 -22.67 -36.52
N ARG A 281 -29.96 -22.53 -36.21
CA ARG A 281 -30.45 -21.44 -35.34
C ARG A 281 -29.80 -21.55 -33.96
N SER A 282 -29.02 -20.55 -33.60
CA SER A 282 -28.59 -20.34 -32.20
C SER A 282 -29.84 -20.21 -31.33
N THR A 283 -29.92 -21.02 -30.28
CA THR A 283 -30.93 -20.88 -29.23
C THR A 283 -30.80 -19.50 -28.59
N ALA A 284 -31.91 -18.76 -28.51
CA ALA A 284 -31.92 -17.46 -27.85
C ALA A 284 -31.36 -17.58 -26.42
N PRO A 285 -30.56 -16.60 -25.95
CA PRO A 285 -30.13 -16.59 -24.56
C PRO A 285 -31.37 -16.56 -23.66
N ALA A 286 -31.31 -17.29 -22.55
CA ALA A 286 -32.32 -17.16 -21.50
C ALA A 286 -32.43 -15.68 -21.09
N PRO A 287 -33.64 -15.17 -20.78
CA PRO A 287 -33.77 -13.79 -20.32
C PRO A 287 -32.85 -13.59 -19.12
N ALA A 288 -31.98 -12.59 -19.21
CA ALA A 288 -31.11 -12.23 -18.11
C ALA A 288 -31.98 -12.03 -16.85
N GLN A 289 -31.53 -12.59 -15.72
CA GLN A 289 -32.12 -12.22 -14.45
C GLN A 289 -32.06 -10.69 -14.32
N PRO A 290 -33.11 -10.02 -13.79
CA PRO A 290 -33.01 -8.60 -13.51
C PRO A 290 -31.77 -8.36 -12.63
N PRO A 291 -31.03 -7.26 -12.85
CA PRO A 291 -29.86 -6.97 -12.03
C PRO A 291 -30.26 -7.03 -10.56
N ALA A 292 -29.47 -7.76 -9.76
CA ALA A 292 -29.74 -7.94 -8.34
C ALA A 292 -30.03 -6.57 -7.70
N ALA A 293 -31.12 -6.48 -6.94
CA ALA A 293 -31.58 -5.23 -6.36
C ALA A 293 -30.40 -4.54 -5.66
N HIS A 294 -30.09 -3.31 -6.10
CA HIS A 294 -28.91 -2.58 -5.60
C HIS A 294 -28.92 -2.57 -4.08
N THR A 295 -27.94 -3.24 -3.47
CA THR A 295 -27.73 -3.22 -2.02
C THR A 295 -27.47 -1.76 -1.63
N ARG A 296 -28.39 -1.15 -0.91
CA ARG A 296 -28.28 0.23 -0.43
C ARG A 296 -27.60 0.26 0.94
N ALA A 297 -27.13 1.44 1.33
CA ALA A 297 -26.82 1.72 2.72
C ALA A 297 -28.01 1.35 3.63
N ARG A 298 -27.73 0.83 4.83
CA ARG A 298 -28.78 0.50 5.80
C ARG A 298 -29.48 1.78 6.24
N GLN A 299 -30.79 1.74 6.46
CA GLN A 299 -31.56 2.92 6.87
C GLN A 299 -31.03 3.52 8.18
N GLU A 300 -30.64 2.67 9.14
CA GLU A 300 -30.05 3.09 10.43
C GLU A 300 -28.72 3.85 10.26
N ASP A 301 -27.89 3.44 9.30
CA ASP A 301 -26.64 4.15 8.98
C ASP A 301 -26.96 5.50 8.31
N LEU A 302 -27.92 5.53 7.39
CA LEU A 302 -28.36 6.77 6.72
C LEU A 302 -28.92 7.79 7.71
N ASP A 303 -29.82 7.36 8.60
CA ASP A 303 -30.42 8.22 9.62
C ASP A 303 -29.35 8.76 10.58
N GLN A 304 -28.37 7.92 10.97
CA GLN A 304 -27.25 8.36 11.80
C GLN A 304 -26.31 9.32 11.08
N ILE A 305 -25.96 9.05 9.81
CA ILE A 305 -25.15 9.96 8.99
C ILE A 305 -25.82 11.33 8.90
N LEU A 306 -27.11 11.38 8.59
CA LEU A 306 -27.87 12.64 8.51
C LEU A 306 -27.88 13.40 9.84
N ALA A 307 -28.03 12.69 10.98
CA ALA A 307 -27.94 13.28 12.30
C ALA A 307 -26.52 13.83 12.61
N ASP A 308 -25.47 13.16 12.13
CA ASP A 308 -24.08 13.58 12.32
C ASP A 308 -23.70 14.77 11.44
N LEU A 309 -24.22 14.85 10.21
CA LEU A 309 -24.07 16.03 9.36
C LEU A 309 -24.69 17.28 10.01
N ALA A 310 -25.77 17.13 10.77
CA ALA A 310 -26.40 18.22 11.54
C ALA A 310 -25.61 18.65 12.80
N LEU A 311 -24.52 17.97 13.14
CA LEU A 311 -23.59 18.42 14.18
C LEU A 311 -22.62 19.49 13.65
N ALA A 312 -22.34 19.52 12.34
CA ALA A 312 -21.56 20.59 11.72
C ALA A 312 -22.25 21.96 11.91
N ASP A 313 -23.58 21.98 11.80
CA ASP A 313 -24.44 23.15 11.99
C ASP A 313 -24.40 23.70 13.45
N ARG A 314 -23.68 23.04 14.37
CA ARG A 314 -23.44 23.49 15.76
C ARG A 314 -22.03 24.04 16.00
N LEU A 315 -21.13 23.97 15.02
CA LEU A 315 -19.79 24.53 15.13
C LEU A 315 -19.87 26.06 15.27
N PRO A 316 -18.96 26.70 16.03
CA PRO A 316 -18.97 28.15 16.14
C PRO A 316 -18.62 28.80 14.79
N PHE A 317 -19.26 29.93 14.48
CA PHE A 317 -18.83 30.78 13.37
C PHE A 317 -17.43 31.33 13.66
N THR A 318 -16.60 31.39 12.63
CA THR A 318 -15.19 31.79 12.76
C THR A 318 -14.79 32.72 11.62
N ASP A 319 -13.88 33.66 11.89
CA ASP A 319 -13.30 34.53 10.87
C ASP A 319 -12.33 33.77 9.96
N VAL A 320 -11.94 34.37 8.83
CA VAL A 320 -10.95 33.76 7.94
C VAL A 320 -9.58 33.75 8.64
N PRO A 321 -8.85 32.61 8.68
CA PRO A 321 -7.50 32.56 9.24
C PRO A 321 -6.52 33.42 8.45
N GLU A 322 -5.48 33.88 9.12
CA GLU A 322 -4.41 34.67 8.51
C GLU A 322 -3.63 33.81 7.49
N PRO A 323 -3.47 34.25 6.22
CA PRO A 323 -2.86 33.45 5.17
C PRO A 323 -1.32 33.46 5.27
N LEU A 324 -0.79 32.78 6.29
CA LEU A 324 0.64 32.64 6.55
C LEU A 324 1.03 31.16 6.71
N PRO A 325 2.22 30.75 6.23
CA PRO A 325 2.73 29.40 6.47
C PRO A 325 2.74 29.06 7.97
N PRO A 326 2.18 27.90 8.39
CA PRO A 326 1.92 27.62 9.79
C PRO A 326 3.21 27.30 10.55
N ARG A 327 3.36 27.86 11.76
CA ARG A 327 4.52 27.64 12.62
C ARG A 327 4.23 26.66 13.76
N ARG A 328 2.97 26.48 14.13
CA ARG A 328 2.49 25.53 15.15
C ARG A 328 1.36 24.70 14.57
N VAL A 329 1.62 23.42 14.33
CA VAL A 329 0.68 22.50 13.66
C VAL A 329 0.27 21.40 14.63
N LEU A 330 -1.03 21.13 14.76
CA LEU A 330 -1.51 19.88 15.39
C LEU A 330 -1.62 18.80 14.32
N LEU A 331 -0.92 17.68 14.52
CA LEU A 331 -0.98 16.51 13.65
C LEU A 331 -1.60 15.33 14.41
N THR A 332 -2.76 14.87 13.97
CA THR A 332 -3.30 13.58 14.43
C THR A 332 -2.79 12.45 13.56
N GLY A 333 -2.70 11.23 14.09
CA GLY A 333 -2.34 10.05 13.28
C GLY A 333 -0.86 9.93 12.93
N ALA A 334 0.02 10.68 13.61
CA ALA A 334 1.48 10.64 13.42
C ALA A 334 2.10 9.24 13.59
N THR A 335 1.41 8.30 14.25
CA THR A 335 1.80 6.89 14.40
C THR A 335 1.31 5.96 13.29
N GLY A 336 0.49 6.45 12.35
CA GLY A 336 0.03 5.68 11.18
C GLY A 336 0.98 5.85 9.99
N PHE A 337 0.79 5.05 8.94
CA PHE A 337 1.68 5.03 7.76
C PHE A 337 1.84 6.41 7.10
N LEU A 338 0.76 6.98 6.55
CA LEU A 338 0.83 8.31 5.93
C LEU A 338 1.22 9.40 6.94
N GLY A 339 0.69 9.38 8.17
CA GLY A 339 0.98 10.38 9.19
C GLY A 339 2.45 10.41 9.62
N SER A 340 3.12 9.25 9.65
CA SER A 340 4.56 9.11 9.92
C SER A 340 5.40 9.81 8.84
N HIS A 341 5.04 9.64 7.57
CA HIS A 341 5.71 10.29 6.45
C HIS A 341 5.39 11.79 6.38
N LEU A 342 4.12 12.17 6.59
CA LEU A 342 3.67 13.56 6.60
C LEU A 342 4.32 14.38 7.72
N LEU A 343 4.49 13.81 8.92
CA LEU A 343 5.24 14.44 10.00
C LEU A 343 6.64 14.86 9.54
N LEU A 344 7.37 13.96 8.88
CA LEU A 344 8.73 14.24 8.45
C LEU A 344 8.79 15.20 7.26
N ASP A 345 7.85 15.16 6.34
CA ASP A 345 7.83 16.11 5.22
C ASP A 345 7.39 17.51 5.67
N LEU A 346 6.47 17.64 6.64
CA LEU A 346 6.19 18.92 7.32
C LEU A 346 7.46 19.48 7.99
N LEU A 347 8.22 18.64 8.71
CA LEU A 347 9.46 19.05 9.36
C LEU A 347 10.58 19.41 8.36
N ARG A 348 10.66 18.73 7.21
CA ARG A 348 11.69 18.99 6.18
C ARG A 348 11.40 20.22 5.33
N HIS A 349 10.14 20.56 5.14
CA HIS A 349 9.71 21.57 4.15
C HIS A 349 9.06 22.82 4.79
N SER A 350 9.12 22.94 6.12
CA SER A 350 8.72 24.15 6.87
C SER A 350 9.59 24.33 8.12
N ASP A 351 9.41 25.47 8.80
CA ASP A 351 9.94 25.72 10.15
C ASP A 351 8.93 25.38 11.27
N ALA A 352 7.86 24.64 10.97
CA ALA A 352 6.80 24.32 11.93
C ALA A 352 7.29 23.46 13.12
N HIS A 353 6.74 23.75 14.30
CA HIS A 353 6.74 22.85 15.45
C HIS A 353 5.44 22.04 15.44
N VAL A 354 5.55 20.71 15.53
CA VAL A 354 4.40 19.81 15.33
C VAL A 354 3.98 19.16 16.65
N HIS A 355 2.77 19.49 17.10
CA HIS A 355 2.10 18.82 18.20
C HIS A 355 1.51 17.51 17.69
N CYS A 356 2.03 16.36 18.11
CA CYS A 356 1.60 15.04 17.65
C CYS A 356 0.62 14.42 18.67
N LEU A 357 -0.66 14.29 18.29
CA LEU A 357 -1.66 13.60 19.12
C LEU A 357 -1.48 12.07 19.00
N VAL A 358 -1.19 11.40 20.12
CA VAL A 358 -0.87 9.97 20.16
C VAL A 358 -1.61 9.27 21.30
N ARG A 359 -2.27 8.14 21.01
CA ARG A 359 -2.92 7.31 22.04
C ARG A 359 -1.88 6.59 22.90
N ALA A 360 -1.76 6.98 24.17
CA ALA A 360 -0.94 6.34 25.19
C ALA A 360 -1.47 6.69 26.60
N ALA A 361 -0.89 6.10 27.64
CA ALA A 361 -1.22 6.43 29.04
C ALA A 361 -0.67 7.80 29.48
N ASP A 362 0.51 8.16 28.98
CA ASP A 362 1.27 9.36 29.33
C ASP A 362 2.18 9.81 28.16
N GLU A 363 2.88 10.93 28.33
CA GLU A 363 3.76 11.53 27.33
C GLU A 363 5.01 10.67 27.01
N GLU A 364 5.55 9.93 27.99
CA GLU A 364 6.72 9.08 27.77
C GLU A 364 6.35 7.88 26.90
N ALA A 365 5.26 7.19 27.25
CA ALA A 365 4.69 6.10 26.45
C ALA A 365 4.25 6.59 25.05
N ALA A 366 3.68 7.80 24.94
CA ALA A 366 3.33 8.40 23.66
C ALA A 366 4.57 8.64 22.78
N THR A 367 5.63 9.19 23.36
CA THR A 367 6.90 9.49 22.67
C THR A 367 7.62 8.21 22.26
N ALA A 368 7.64 7.19 23.13
CA ALA A 368 8.19 5.87 22.83
C ALA A 368 7.45 5.21 21.65
N ARG A 369 6.11 5.23 21.68
CA ARG A 369 5.24 4.70 20.61
C ARG A 369 5.50 5.39 19.27
N LEU A 370 5.57 6.72 19.24
CA LEU A 370 5.87 7.48 18.01
C LEU A 370 7.26 7.13 17.46
N GLY A 371 8.27 7.08 18.33
CA GLY A 371 9.63 6.72 17.95
C GLY A 371 9.77 5.27 17.48
N GLU A 372 8.93 4.36 17.95
CA GLU A 372 8.84 2.97 17.46
C GLU A 372 8.20 2.88 16.06
N GLN A 373 7.06 3.55 15.84
CA GLN A 373 6.39 3.52 14.54
C GLN A 373 7.21 4.19 13.43
N LEU A 374 7.93 5.27 13.74
CA LEU A 374 8.88 5.84 12.77
C LEU A 374 9.99 4.82 12.43
N ARG A 375 10.54 4.10 13.42
CA ARG A 375 11.57 3.08 13.17
C ARG A 375 11.05 1.88 12.37
N SER A 376 9.82 1.41 12.59
CA SER A 376 9.25 0.28 11.83
C SER A 376 9.11 0.61 10.34
N TYR A 377 8.73 1.84 10.00
CA TYR A 377 8.70 2.36 8.61
C TYR A 377 10.08 2.78 8.06
N ARG A 378 11.19 2.42 8.73
CA ARG A 378 12.57 2.80 8.36
C ARG A 378 12.79 4.33 8.27
N LEU A 379 12.10 5.10 9.12
CA LEU A 379 12.15 6.57 9.17
C LEU A 379 13.06 7.09 10.30
N PRO A 380 13.67 8.28 10.13
CA PRO A 380 14.58 8.85 11.13
C PRO A 380 13.86 9.28 12.41
N TRP A 381 14.37 8.81 13.55
CA TRP A 381 14.00 9.28 14.90
C TRP A 381 15.20 9.99 15.56
N SER A 382 15.63 11.11 14.96
CA SER A 382 16.82 11.85 15.38
C SER A 382 16.56 12.77 16.58
N ALA A 383 17.62 13.34 17.15
CA ALA A 383 17.49 14.41 18.14
C ALA A 383 16.95 15.71 17.54
N GLU A 384 17.09 15.91 16.22
CA GLU A 384 16.56 17.07 15.49
C GLU A 384 15.04 16.96 15.32
N VAL A 385 14.53 15.81 14.88
CA VAL A 385 13.08 15.52 14.82
C VAL A 385 12.44 15.75 16.19
N ARG A 386 13.03 15.19 17.26
CA ARG A 386 12.53 15.34 18.63
C ARG A 386 12.54 16.77 19.18
N ARG A 387 13.34 17.69 18.62
CA ARG A 387 13.36 19.10 19.04
C ARG A 387 12.23 19.94 18.43
N ARG A 388 11.61 19.47 17.35
CA ARG A 388 10.57 20.19 16.61
C ARG A 388 9.18 19.56 16.74
N ILE A 389 9.01 18.70 17.74
CA ILE A 389 7.73 18.06 18.05
C ILE A 389 7.42 18.16 19.54
N THR A 390 6.13 18.14 19.87
CA THR A 390 5.62 17.86 21.22
C THR A 390 4.63 16.72 21.10
N VAL A 391 4.83 15.62 21.84
CA VAL A 391 3.92 14.48 21.76
C VAL A 391 2.87 14.61 22.86
N LEU A 392 1.59 14.59 22.49
CA LEU A 392 0.47 14.77 23.41
C LEU A 392 -0.27 13.44 23.58
N PRO A 393 -0.36 12.87 24.79
CA PRO A 393 -1.21 11.72 25.04
C PRO A 393 -2.68 12.13 24.87
N GLY A 394 -3.37 11.52 23.90
CA GLY A 394 -4.75 11.87 23.58
C GLY A 394 -5.42 10.92 22.58
N ASP A 395 -6.74 11.02 22.47
CA ASP A 395 -7.60 10.14 21.68
C ASP A 395 -8.75 10.94 21.05
N LEU A 396 -8.84 10.91 19.72
CA LEU A 396 -9.89 11.54 18.91
C LEU A 396 -11.32 11.12 19.31
N ARG A 397 -11.46 9.96 19.94
CA ARG A 397 -12.76 9.41 20.35
C ARG A 397 -13.26 9.98 21.68
N ARG A 398 -12.43 10.76 22.37
CA ARG A 398 -12.78 11.42 23.64
C ARG A 398 -13.13 12.88 23.40
N PRO A 399 -14.04 13.48 24.20
CA PRO A 399 -14.27 14.92 24.22
C PRO A 399 -12.95 15.68 24.36
N ARG A 400 -12.80 16.81 23.64
CA ARG A 400 -11.58 17.62 23.61
C ARG A 400 -10.30 16.82 23.30
N LEU A 401 -10.42 15.78 22.46
CA LEU A 401 -9.32 14.86 22.09
C LEU A 401 -8.70 14.11 23.29
N GLY A 402 -9.41 14.05 24.43
CA GLY A 402 -8.90 13.49 25.69
C GLY A 402 -7.82 14.33 26.38
N LEU A 403 -7.62 15.58 25.96
CA LEU A 403 -6.69 16.53 26.56
C LEU A 403 -7.26 17.17 27.84
N THR A 404 -6.41 17.77 28.67
CA THR A 404 -6.87 18.61 29.78
C THR A 404 -7.43 19.94 29.25
N ASP A 405 -8.23 20.63 30.07
CA ASP A 405 -8.81 21.92 29.71
C ASP A 405 -7.72 22.99 29.47
N GLU A 406 -6.63 22.95 30.23
CA GLU A 406 -5.47 23.84 30.05
C GLU A 406 -4.75 23.56 28.72
N GLN A 407 -4.58 22.28 28.34
CA GLN A 407 -3.99 21.90 27.06
C GLN A 407 -4.89 22.30 25.88
N TRP A 408 -6.19 22.04 25.98
CA TRP A 408 -7.18 22.44 24.98
C TRP A 408 -7.20 23.97 24.79
N HIS A 409 -7.21 24.73 25.88
CA HIS A 409 -7.15 26.19 25.84
C HIS A 409 -5.83 26.71 25.25
N THR A 410 -4.69 26.13 25.64
CA THR A 410 -3.39 26.50 25.06
C THR A 410 -3.37 26.25 23.54
N LEU A 411 -3.82 25.08 23.09
CA LEU A 411 -3.82 24.73 21.67
C LEU A 411 -4.81 25.58 20.85
N SER A 412 -5.99 25.91 21.38
CA SER A 412 -6.97 26.72 20.64
C SER A 412 -6.50 28.17 20.41
N HIS A 413 -5.63 28.68 21.27
CA HIS A 413 -5.02 30.01 21.12
C HIS A 413 -3.64 30.01 20.42
N GLU A 414 -2.83 28.95 20.55
CA GLU A 414 -1.45 28.93 20.01
C GLU A 414 -1.28 28.22 18.65
N LEU A 415 -2.19 27.33 18.23
CA LEU A 415 -2.05 26.62 16.95
C LEU A 415 -2.33 27.55 15.74
N ASP A 416 -1.50 27.44 14.71
CA ASP A 416 -1.70 28.09 13.42
C ASP A 416 -2.47 27.20 12.43
N SER A 417 -2.45 25.87 12.59
CA SER A 417 -3.11 24.92 11.67
C SER A 417 -3.41 23.57 12.35
N VAL A 418 -4.47 22.90 11.90
CA VAL A 418 -4.88 21.55 12.35
C VAL A 418 -4.86 20.59 11.17
N VAL A 419 -4.17 19.46 11.32
CA VAL A 419 -4.02 18.42 10.29
C VAL A 419 -4.59 17.10 10.81
N GLY A 420 -5.75 16.72 10.26
CA GLY A 420 -6.46 15.49 10.61
C GLY A 420 -6.07 14.33 9.69
N VAL A 421 -5.14 13.46 10.12
CA VAL A 421 -4.76 12.22 9.39
C VAL A 421 -5.33 10.96 10.03
N ALA A 422 -5.55 10.96 11.35
CA ALA A 422 -6.02 9.77 12.04
C ALA A 422 -7.47 9.43 11.65
N ALA A 423 -7.64 8.19 11.19
CA ALA A 423 -8.91 7.52 11.01
C ALA A 423 -8.74 6.05 11.44
N ALA A 424 -9.82 5.42 11.89
CA ALA A 424 -9.94 3.97 11.86
C ALA A 424 -10.16 3.53 10.41
N VAL A 425 -9.21 2.77 9.86
CA VAL A 425 -9.29 2.18 8.52
C VAL A 425 -9.52 0.69 8.70
N ASP A 426 -10.78 0.28 8.58
CA ASP A 426 -11.21 -1.11 8.63
C ASP A 426 -12.39 -1.27 7.68
N PHE A 427 -12.25 -2.11 6.66
CA PHE A 427 -13.24 -2.29 5.60
C PHE A 427 -14.34 -3.29 5.95
N LEU A 428 -14.18 -4.03 7.06
CA LEU A 428 -15.17 -4.96 7.59
C LEU A 428 -16.16 -4.22 8.50
N ARG A 429 -15.68 -3.26 9.30
CA ARG A 429 -16.51 -2.50 10.27
C ARG A 429 -17.53 -1.57 9.58
N GLY A 430 -18.74 -1.57 10.11
CA GLY A 430 -19.83 -0.66 9.70
C GLY A 430 -19.65 0.77 10.20
N TYR A 431 -20.55 1.65 9.74
CA TYR A 431 -20.49 3.08 10.04
C TYR A 431 -20.49 3.37 11.54
N GLN A 432 -21.42 2.79 12.30
CA GLN A 432 -21.59 3.03 13.73
C GLN A 432 -20.28 2.85 14.52
N SER A 433 -19.54 1.77 14.23
CA SER A 433 -18.27 1.45 14.89
C SER A 433 -17.14 2.43 14.49
N LEU A 434 -17.14 2.92 13.26
CA LEU A 434 -16.11 3.86 12.75
C LEU A 434 -16.41 5.34 13.06
N ARG A 435 -17.69 5.67 13.30
CA ARG A 435 -18.25 7.01 13.51
C ARG A 435 -17.51 7.81 14.58
N THR A 436 -17.23 7.22 15.73
CA THR A 436 -16.59 7.92 16.87
C THR A 436 -15.24 8.51 16.48
N GLY A 437 -14.40 7.73 15.81
CA GLY A 437 -13.06 8.16 15.38
C GLY A 437 -13.09 9.02 14.13
N ASN A 438 -13.83 8.59 13.11
CA ASN A 438 -13.73 9.16 11.76
C ASN A 438 -14.59 10.41 11.58
N VAL A 439 -15.76 10.48 12.21
CA VAL A 439 -16.74 11.57 12.03
C VAL A 439 -16.72 12.50 13.24
N LEU A 440 -16.98 11.98 14.44
CA LEU A 440 -17.02 12.83 15.65
C LEU A 440 -15.66 13.40 16.01
N GLY A 441 -14.59 12.59 15.95
CA GLY A 441 -13.22 13.10 16.11
C GLY A 441 -12.85 14.20 15.11
N THR A 442 -13.30 14.07 13.86
CA THR A 442 -13.12 15.11 12.83
C THR A 442 -13.89 16.40 13.14
N LEU A 443 -15.12 16.29 13.65
CA LEU A 443 -15.89 17.44 14.14
C LEU A 443 -15.24 18.10 15.37
N THR A 444 -14.64 17.34 16.29
CA THR A 444 -13.86 17.89 17.42
C THR A 444 -12.60 18.62 16.94
N LEU A 445 -11.97 18.19 15.84
CA LEU A 445 -10.89 18.96 15.21
C LEU A 445 -11.40 20.25 14.56
N ALA A 446 -12.59 20.25 13.97
CA ALA A 446 -13.24 21.47 13.47
C ALA A 446 -13.62 22.44 14.60
N GLU A 447 -14.10 21.93 15.74
CA GLU A 447 -14.34 22.73 16.95
C GLU A 447 -13.05 23.40 17.44
N LEU A 448 -11.94 22.66 17.52
CA LEU A 448 -10.63 23.22 17.89
C LEU A 448 -10.10 24.25 16.88
N ALA A 449 -10.39 24.05 15.59
CA ALA A 449 -9.99 24.96 14.52
C ALA A 449 -10.79 26.27 14.53
N ALA A 450 -12.08 26.22 14.87
CA ALA A 450 -12.95 27.39 15.00
C ALA A 450 -12.86 28.08 16.38
N THR A 451 -12.36 27.39 17.43
CA THR A 451 -12.19 27.94 18.78
C THR A 451 -10.90 28.76 18.92
N GLY A 452 -10.99 29.91 19.59
CA GLY A 452 -9.84 30.76 19.91
C GLY A 452 -9.44 31.63 18.71
N ARG A 453 -8.23 31.45 18.19
CA ARG A 453 -7.80 32.06 16.91
C ARG A 453 -8.30 31.18 15.75
N PRO A 454 -8.90 31.72 14.68
CA PRO A 454 -9.23 30.92 13.50
C PRO A 454 -7.97 30.29 12.89
N LYS A 455 -8.05 29.02 12.51
CA LYS A 455 -6.95 28.25 11.91
C LYS A 455 -7.50 27.28 10.86
N PRO A 456 -6.83 27.09 9.70
CA PRO A 456 -7.26 26.13 8.70
C PRO A 456 -7.25 24.70 9.25
N LEU A 457 -8.20 23.90 8.76
CA LEU A 457 -8.29 22.45 9.00
C LEU A 457 -7.97 21.70 7.71
N HIS A 458 -6.88 20.95 7.68
CA HIS A 458 -6.53 20.08 6.57
C HIS A 458 -6.95 18.65 6.91
N HIS A 459 -7.98 18.15 6.25
CA HIS A 459 -8.50 16.79 6.47
C HIS A 459 -7.93 15.85 5.41
N ILE A 460 -7.23 14.80 5.84
CA ILE A 460 -6.93 13.67 4.97
C ILE A 460 -8.21 12.85 4.81
N SER A 461 -8.93 13.11 3.72
CA SER A 461 -10.06 12.34 3.23
C SER A 461 -9.57 11.08 2.51
N SER A 462 -10.29 10.61 1.50
CA SER A 462 -9.90 9.54 0.57
C SER A 462 -10.75 9.66 -0.68
N VAL A 463 -10.30 9.16 -1.83
CA VAL A 463 -11.20 9.01 -3.01
C VAL A 463 -12.36 8.03 -2.76
N ALA A 464 -12.35 7.29 -1.65
CA ALA A 464 -13.47 6.48 -1.19
C ALA A 464 -14.81 7.23 -1.05
N VAL A 465 -14.78 8.57 -0.95
CA VAL A 465 -15.99 9.42 -1.02
C VAL A 465 -16.72 9.37 -2.37
N PHE A 466 -16.12 8.71 -3.37
CA PHE A 466 -16.64 8.47 -4.71
C PHE A 466 -16.93 6.98 -4.98
N ASN A 467 -16.87 6.08 -3.99
CA ASN A 467 -17.04 4.61 -4.16
C ASN A 467 -18.49 4.16 -4.42
N GLU A 468 -19.15 4.80 -5.38
CA GLU A 468 -20.46 4.39 -5.89
C GLU A 468 -20.29 3.52 -7.14
N VAL A 469 -20.91 2.34 -7.13
CA VAL A 469 -20.96 1.46 -8.32
C VAL A 469 -21.72 2.17 -9.45
N GLY A 470 -21.00 2.47 -10.54
CA GLY A 470 -21.54 3.20 -11.69
C GLY A 470 -21.24 4.70 -11.69
N ILE A 471 -20.42 5.22 -10.77
CA ILE A 471 -19.99 6.63 -10.82
C ILE A 471 -19.27 6.97 -12.15
N THR A 472 -19.63 8.11 -12.73
CA THR A 472 -19.21 8.49 -14.09
C THR A 472 -17.90 9.25 -14.15
N SER A 473 -17.57 10.00 -13.09
CA SER A 473 -16.41 10.90 -13.00
C SER A 473 -15.92 11.00 -11.55
N MET A 474 -14.68 11.46 -11.37
CA MET A 474 -14.00 11.55 -10.08
C MET A 474 -12.99 12.70 -10.12
N GLY A 475 -13.46 13.91 -10.38
CA GLY A 475 -12.68 15.15 -10.31
C GLY A 475 -12.60 15.73 -8.89
N GLU A 476 -11.76 16.75 -8.71
CA GLU A 476 -11.58 17.44 -7.42
C GLU A 476 -12.85 18.17 -6.96
N ASP A 477 -13.59 18.77 -7.89
CA ASP A 477 -14.84 19.52 -7.64
C ASP A 477 -16.11 18.74 -8.04
N ASP A 478 -15.97 17.49 -8.47
CA ASP A 478 -17.12 16.67 -8.86
C ASP A 478 -18.02 16.34 -7.64
N PRO A 479 -19.34 16.13 -7.86
CA PRO A 479 -20.23 15.65 -6.81
C PRO A 479 -19.73 14.35 -6.19
N LEU A 480 -19.77 14.28 -4.86
CA LEU A 480 -19.51 13.05 -4.12
C LEU A 480 -20.57 11.98 -4.41
N ALA A 481 -20.25 10.72 -4.11
CA ALA A 481 -21.18 9.60 -4.21
C ALA A 481 -22.51 9.87 -3.48
N HIS A 482 -23.58 9.27 -3.97
CA HIS A 482 -24.85 9.24 -3.25
C HIS A 482 -24.72 8.34 -2.02
N VAL A 483 -24.98 8.88 -0.82
CA VAL A 483 -24.79 8.16 0.45
C VAL A 483 -25.63 6.89 0.57
N ASP A 484 -26.81 6.81 -0.06
CA ASP A 484 -27.65 5.60 -0.12
C ASP A 484 -27.03 4.46 -0.95
N ARG A 485 -25.97 4.75 -1.71
CA ARG A 485 -25.25 3.79 -2.57
C ARG A 485 -23.87 3.40 -2.02
N LEU A 486 -23.40 4.06 -0.96
CA LEU A 486 -22.20 3.65 -0.23
C LEU A 486 -22.56 2.52 0.74
N VAL A 487 -21.97 1.34 0.57
CA VAL A 487 -22.30 0.14 1.37
C VAL A 487 -21.25 -0.15 2.46
N SER A 488 -19.97 0.18 2.22
CA SER A 488 -18.91 0.01 3.24
C SER A 488 -18.99 1.09 4.31
N GLY A 489 -18.90 0.68 5.58
CA GLY A 489 -18.86 1.59 6.73
C GLY A 489 -17.68 2.56 6.68
N TYR A 490 -16.54 2.14 6.12
CA TYR A 490 -15.39 3.01 5.92
C TYR A 490 -15.71 4.15 4.96
N ASP A 491 -16.22 3.83 3.77
CA ASP A 491 -16.59 4.80 2.73
C ASP A 491 -17.64 5.79 3.26
N GLN A 492 -18.69 5.27 3.90
CA GLN A 492 -19.71 6.06 4.59
C GLN A 492 -19.10 7.01 5.63
N SER A 493 -18.14 6.53 6.44
CA SER A 493 -17.49 7.35 7.48
C SER A 493 -16.61 8.46 6.91
N LYS A 494 -15.89 8.21 5.82
CA LYS A 494 -15.07 9.22 5.12
C LYS A 494 -15.96 10.24 4.40
N TRP A 495 -17.03 9.79 3.74
CA TRP A 495 -18.02 10.65 3.10
C TRP A 495 -18.71 11.56 4.13
N ALA A 496 -19.20 11.01 5.24
CA ALA A 496 -19.87 11.78 6.28
C ALA A 496 -18.95 12.83 6.91
N ALA A 497 -17.70 12.46 7.20
CA ALA A 497 -16.69 13.39 7.71
C ALA A 497 -16.41 14.54 6.71
N GLU A 498 -16.20 14.23 5.42
CA GLU A 498 -15.93 15.26 4.42
C GLU A 498 -17.15 16.17 4.19
N VAL A 499 -18.37 15.63 4.12
CA VAL A 499 -19.59 16.42 3.94
C VAL A 499 -19.91 17.28 5.16
N ALA A 500 -19.68 16.78 6.38
CA ALA A 500 -19.82 17.57 7.60
C ALA A 500 -18.82 18.74 7.62
N LEU A 501 -17.57 18.50 7.22
CA LEU A 501 -16.57 19.57 7.09
C LEU A 501 -16.86 20.55 5.93
N ARG A 502 -17.49 20.10 4.85
CA ARG A 502 -17.97 20.99 3.78
C ARG A 502 -19.02 21.96 4.31
N ARG A 503 -19.98 21.49 5.11
CA ARG A 503 -20.95 22.38 5.81
C ARG A 503 -20.26 23.33 6.78
N ALA A 504 -19.20 22.89 7.46
CA ALA A 504 -18.43 23.78 8.33
C ALA A 504 -17.79 24.98 7.58
N ARG A 505 -17.58 24.88 6.26
CA ARG A 505 -17.16 26.04 5.43
C ARG A 505 -18.21 27.15 5.43
N ASP A 506 -19.50 26.83 5.53
CA ASP A 506 -20.59 27.82 5.63
C ASP A 506 -20.54 28.62 6.95
N HIS A 507 -19.83 28.11 7.96
CA HIS A 507 -19.55 28.78 9.24
C HIS A 507 -18.25 29.60 9.20
N GLY A 508 -17.61 29.72 8.04
CA GLY A 508 -16.34 30.44 7.84
C GLY A 508 -15.08 29.59 8.02
N LEU A 509 -15.21 28.30 8.40
CA LEU A 509 -14.04 27.45 8.63
C LEU A 509 -13.35 27.09 7.30
N VAL A 510 -12.07 27.47 7.17
CA VAL A 510 -11.24 27.09 6.03
C VAL A 510 -10.83 25.62 6.14
N VAL A 511 -11.58 24.75 5.46
CA VAL A 511 -11.27 23.31 5.35
C VAL A 511 -10.58 23.01 4.02
N THR A 512 -9.45 22.32 4.05
CA THR A 512 -8.78 21.76 2.87
C THR A 512 -8.96 20.23 2.87
N ALA A 513 -9.56 19.64 1.84
CA ALA A 513 -9.72 18.19 1.75
C ALA A 513 -8.64 17.56 0.87
N LEU A 514 -7.79 16.73 1.45
CA LEU A 514 -6.74 16.01 0.75
C LEU A 514 -7.19 14.55 0.58
N ARG A 515 -7.40 14.08 -0.65
CA ARG A 515 -7.98 12.74 -0.95
C ARG A 515 -6.94 11.80 -1.57
N PRO A 516 -6.21 11.00 -0.79
CA PRO A 516 -5.41 9.91 -1.33
C PRO A 516 -6.24 8.83 -2.04
N GLY A 517 -5.61 8.22 -3.04
CA GLY A 517 -6.00 6.91 -3.57
C GLY A 517 -5.41 5.77 -2.73
N GLY A 518 -5.12 4.63 -3.38
CA GLY A 518 -4.30 3.58 -2.78
C GLY A 518 -2.89 4.10 -2.47
N ILE A 519 -2.46 4.00 -1.21
CA ILE A 519 -1.17 4.53 -0.78
C ILE A 519 -0.11 3.44 -0.90
N GLY A 520 0.69 3.54 -1.97
CA GLY A 520 1.81 2.65 -2.24
C GLY A 520 2.97 2.82 -1.26
N GLY A 521 3.86 1.82 -1.22
CA GLY A 521 5.08 1.85 -0.45
C GLY A 521 6.06 2.97 -0.87
N HIS A 522 6.96 3.33 0.04
CA HIS A 522 7.94 4.39 -0.17
C HIS A 522 8.99 3.98 -1.20
N THR A 523 9.12 4.74 -2.29
CA THR A 523 10.00 4.46 -3.45
C THR A 523 11.48 4.19 -3.13
N LYS A 524 11.97 4.66 -1.97
CA LYS A 524 13.40 4.54 -1.58
C LYS A 524 13.65 3.52 -0.47
N THR A 525 12.76 3.41 0.51
CA THR A 525 12.97 2.53 1.68
C THR A 525 12.24 1.20 1.58
N GLY A 526 11.27 1.10 0.67
CA GLY A 526 10.37 -0.05 0.51
C GLY A 526 9.32 -0.17 1.61
N ALA A 527 9.26 0.78 2.55
CA ALA A 527 8.29 0.74 3.66
C ALA A 527 6.85 0.84 3.11
N TYR A 528 5.99 -0.07 3.55
CA TYR A 528 4.58 -0.17 3.18
C TYR A 528 3.73 -0.45 4.44
N ASN A 529 2.40 -0.39 4.31
CA ASN A 529 1.49 -0.79 5.38
C ASN A 529 0.98 -2.23 5.14
N PRO A 530 1.35 -3.23 5.96
CA PRO A 530 0.86 -4.60 5.77
C PRO A 530 -0.64 -4.76 6.03
N GLN A 531 -1.28 -3.80 6.70
CA GLN A 531 -2.72 -3.78 6.96
C GLN A 531 -3.50 -2.92 5.96
N ASP A 532 -2.90 -2.59 4.80
CA ASP A 532 -3.55 -1.86 3.71
C ASP A 532 -4.05 -2.80 2.60
N LEU A 533 -5.24 -2.51 2.05
CA LEU A 533 -5.84 -3.33 0.98
C LEU A 533 -5.02 -3.30 -0.30
N SER A 534 -4.50 -2.14 -0.71
CA SER A 534 -3.63 -2.00 -1.89
C SER A 534 -2.35 -2.83 -1.73
N SER A 535 -1.75 -2.79 -0.54
CA SER A 535 -0.56 -3.58 -0.21
C SER A 535 -0.84 -5.09 -0.22
N GLY A 536 -1.99 -5.51 0.32
CA GLY A 536 -2.46 -6.90 0.24
C GLY A 536 -2.66 -7.38 -1.21
N LEU A 537 -3.35 -6.59 -2.03
CA LEU A 537 -3.58 -6.88 -3.45
C LEU A 537 -2.26 -7.01 -4.23
N ILE A 538 -1.35 -6.04 -4.10
CA ILE A 538 -0.02 -6.07 -4.75
C ILE A 538 0.78 -7.32 -4.34
N SER A 539 0.70 -7.70 -3.05
CA SER A 539 1.33 -8.91 -2.53
C SER A 539 0.74 -10.18 -3.16
N ALA A 540 -0.58 -10.29 -3.22
CA ALA A 540 -1.27 -11.41 -3.86
C ALA A 540 -0.93 -11.51 -5.36
N PHE A 541 -0.86 -10.37 -6.07
CA PHE A 541 -0.47 -10.33 -7.48
C PHE A 541 0.97 -10.84 -7.69
N GLY A 542 1.91 -10.38 -6.87
CA GLY A 542 3.31 -10.80 -6.92
C GLY A 542 3.53 -12.26 -6.52
N ARG A 543 2.77 -12.75 -5.54
CA ARG A 543 2.84 -14.13 -5.03
C ARG A 543 2.20 -15.15 -5.96
N PHE A 544 0.91 -14.98 -6.26
CA PHE A 544 0.12 -15.96 -7.02
C PHE A 544 0.24 -15.80 -8.53
N ARG A 545 0.84 -14.70 -9.00
CA ARG A 545 1.02 -14.40 -10.42
C ARG A 545 -0.31 -14.34 -11.17
N THR A 546 -1.33 -13.80 -10.51
CA THR A 546 -2.67 -13.57 -11.06
C THR A 546 -3.17 -12.17 -10.68
N VAL A 547 -3.94 -11.54 -11.57
CA VAL A 547 -4.58 -10.24 -11.32
C VAL A 547 -6.04 -10.29 -11.75
N PRO A 548 -6.98 -9.63 -11.03
CA PRO A 548 -8.34 -9.48 -11.50
C PRO A 548 -8.39 -8.47 -12.65
N ALA A 549 -9.44 -8.53 -13.47
CA ALA A 549 -9.76 -7.47 -14.41
C ALA A 549 -10.22 -6.20 -13.66
N PHE A 550 -9.67 -5.05 -14.03
CA PHE A 550 -10.05 -3.73 -13.50
C PHE A 550 -9.86 -2.65 -14.56
N ARG A 551 -10.46 -1.47 -14.32
CA ARG A 551 -10.39 -0.33 -15.25
C ARG A 551 -9.19 0.56 -14.95
N TYR A 552 -9.08 1.04 -13.71
CA TYR A 552 -7.99 1.88 -13.23
C TYR A 552 -7.61 1.52 -11.79
N LEU A 553 -6.33 1.65 -11.45
CA LEU A 553 -5.84 1.74 -10.08
C LEU A 553 -5.32 3.16 -9.83
N ASN A 554 -6.09 3.92 -9.06
CA ASN A 554 -5.76 5.25 -8.58
C ASN A 554 -4.83 5.11 -7.35
N ALA A 555 -3.52 5.03 -7.57
CA ALA A 555 -2.55 4.76 -6.50
C ALA A 555 -1.20 5.49 -6.71
N ALA A 556 -0.65 6.01 -5.61
CA ALA A 556 0.59 6.79 -5.59
C ALA A 556 1.51 6.36 -4.43
N PRO A 557 2.85 6.47 -4.57
CA PRO A 557 3.77 6.16 -3.49
C PRO A 557 3.63 7.16 -2.33
N VAL A 558 3.72 6.67 -1.09
CA VAL A 558 3.51 7.49 0.11
C VAL A 558 4.42 8.72 0.18
N ASP A 559 5.65 8.67 -0.33
CA ASP A 559 6.61 9.79 -0.31
C ASP A 559 6.37 10.87 -1.39
N TRP A 560 5.39 10.65 -2.26
CA TRP A 560 4.77 11.68 -3.08
C TRP A 560 3.52 12.22 -2.38
N VAL A 561 2.63 11.34 -1.90
CA VAL A 561 1.39 11.72 -1.19
C VAL A 561 1.68 12.62 0.02
N SER A 562 2.62 12.24 0.89
CA SER A 562 3.01 13.03 2.07
C SER A 562 3.63 14.39 1.71
N ARG A 563 4.41 14.44 0.63
CA ARG A 563 5.07 15.65 0.15
C ARG A 563 4.07 16.67 -0.38
N VAL A 564 3.13 16.24 -1.22
CA VAL A 564 2.10 17.12 -1.79
C VAL A 564 1.12 17.56 -0.70
N ALA A 565 0.76 16.67 0.22
CA ALA A 565 -0.03 17.03 1.40
C ALA A 565 0.68 18.07 2.28
N ALA A 566 1.96 17.89 2.61
CA ALA A 566 2.75 18.85 3.38
C ALA A 566 2.81 20.22 2.69
N ALA A 567 3.01 20.23 1.36
CA ALA A 567 3.03 21.46 0.57
C ALA A 567 1.68 22.20 0.59
N ALA A 568 0.55 21.49 0.39
CA ALA A 568 -0.79 22.08 0.47
C ALA A 568 -1.15 22.59 1.88
N ILE A 569 -0.57 22.00 2.94
CA ILE A 569 -0.71 22.50 4.32
C ILE A 569 0.11 23.77 4.52
N CYS A 570 1.34 23.82 3.97
CA CYS A 570 2.26 24.94 4.18
C CYS A 570 2.04 26.14 3.25
N GLU A 571 1.26 26.00 2.18
CA GLU A 571 0.97 27.03 1.19
C GLU A 571 -0.42 27.66 1.42
N PRO A 572 -0.53 28.91 1.93
CA PRO A 572 -1.82 29.54 2.19
C PRO A 572 -2.74 29.68 0.98
N ASP A 573 -2.19 29.88 -0.22
CA ASP A 573 -2.99 29.99 -1.45
C ASP A 573 -3.63 28.64 -1.85
N ALA A 574 -3.21 27.52 -1.25
CA ALA A 574 -3.81 26.19 -1.44
C ALA A 574 -4.95 25.88 -0.45
N TRP A 575 -5.23 26.74 0.52
CA TRP A 575 -6.19 26.44 1.57
C TRP A 575 -7.65 26.59 1.11
N GLY A 576 -8.54 25.78 1.67
CA GLY A 576 -9.99 25.83 1.39
C GLY A 576 -10.45 24.97 0.21
N PHE A 577 -9.51 24.41 -0.56
CA PHE A 577 -9.78 23.60 -1.74
C PHE A 577 -9.71 22.09 -1.48
N ASP A 578 -10.07 21.33 -2.52
CA ASP A 578 -10.08 19.87 -2.52
C ASP A 578 -9.03 19.33 -3.51
N TYR A 579 -8.23 18.35 -3.11
CA TYR A 579 -7.08 17.84 -3.87
C TYR A 579 -7.09 16.32 -3.97
N HIS A 580 -6.82 15.76 -5.15
CA HIS A 580 -6.71 14.31 -5.37
C HIS A 580 -5.25 13.86 -5.35
N LEU A 581 -4.86 13.21 -4.25
CA LEU A 581 -3.50 12.70 -4.04
C LEU A 581 -3.37 11.26 -4.56
N THR A 582 -3.80 11.04 -5.80
CA THR A 582 -3.91 9.71 -6.45
C THR A 582 -2.73 9.37 -7.36
N GLY A 583 -1.90 10.36 -7.71
CA GLY A 583 -0.85 10.21 -8.72
C GLY A 583 -1.42 9.95 -10.11
N VAL A 584 -0.63 9.33 -10.99
CA VAL A 584 -1.09 8.95 -12.33
C VAL A 584 -1.78 7.58 -12.29
N PRO A 585 -3.07 7.47 -12.67
CA PRO A 585 -3.79 6.19 -12.64
C PRO A 585 -3.17 5.13 -13.57
N ASN A 586 -3.14 3.88 -13.12
CA ASN A 586 -2.61 2.76 -13.90
C ASN A 586 -3.76 1.92 -14.47
N THR A 587 -3.69 1.57 -15.77
CA THR A 587 -4.65 0.62 -16.37
C THR A 587 -4.26 -0.83 -16.10
N LEU A 588 -5.13 -1.78 -16.43
CA LEU A 588 -4.80 -3.21 -16.37
C LEU A 588 -3.62 -3.57 -17.29
N ASP A 589 -3.64 -3.09 -18.54
CA ASP A 589 -2.55 -3.29 -19.53
C ASP A 589 -1.21 -2.74 -19.02
N ASP A 590 -1.26 -1.66 -18.26
CA ASP A 590 -0.10 -1.04 -17.64
C ASP A 590 0.48 -1.92 -16.51
N VAL A 591 -0.36 -2.41 -15.59
CA VAL A 591 0.09 -3.32 -14.52
C VAL A 591 0.62 -4.63 -15.09
N VAL A 592 -0.07 -5.23 -16.07
CA VAL A 592 0.39 -6.45 -16.73
C VAL A 592 1.75 -6.23 -17.41
N ARG A 593 1.94 -5.10 -18.10
CA ARG A 593 3.21 -4.73 -18.74
C ARG A 593 4.31 -4.50 -17.70
N ASP A 594 4.04 -3.73 -16.65
CA ASP A 594 5.02 -3.35 -15.65
C ASP A 594 5.47 -4.57 -14.82
N MET A 595 4.54 -5.46 -14.47
CA MET A 595 4.85 -6.72 -13.80
C MET A 595 5.60 -7.69 -14.73
N ALA A 596 5.25 -7.78 -16.01
CA ALA A 596 6.06 -8.52 -17.00
C ALA A 596 7.49 -7.96 -17.13
N LEU A 597 7.66 -6.63 -17.11
CA LEU A 597 8.97 -5.97 -17.05
C LEU A 597 9.69 -6.16 -15.70
N GLY A 598 8.98 -6.56 -14.64
CA GLY A 598 9.56 -7.06 -13.39
C GLY A 598 9.95 -8.55 -13.43
N GLY A 599 9.65 -9.28 -14.52
CA GLY A 599 9.74 -10.74 -14.57
C GLY A 599 8.63 -11.47 -13.79
N MET A 600 7.60 -10.73 -13.36
CA MET A 600 6.44 -11.24 -12.66
C MET A 600 5.24 -11.30 -13.62
N HIS A 601 5.32 -12.14 -14.65
CA HIS A 601 4.17 -12.37 -15.52
C HIS A 601 2.94 -12.76 -14.71
N VAL A 602 1.84 -12.05 -14.93
CA VAL A 602 0.56 -12.29 -14.29
C VAL A 602 -0.48 -12.78 -15.30
N ARG A 603 -1.31 -13.74 -14.89
CA ARG A 603 -2.50 -14.13 -15.62
C ARG A 603 -3.66 -13.22 -15.20
N VAL A 604 -4.27 -12.53 -16.15
CA VAL A 604 -5.54 -11.82 -15.93
C VAL A 604 -6.66 -12.86 -15.78
N GLN A 605 -7.52 -12.64 -14.80
CA GLN A 605 -8.74 -13.41 -14.53
C GLN A 605 -9.94 -12.45 -14.40
N ASP A 606 -11.16 -12.98 -14.53
CA ASP A 606 -12.34 -12.25 -14.06
C ASP A 606 -12.27 -12.03 -12.53
N TRP A 607 -12.98 -11.03 -12.00
CA TRP A 607 -12.99 -10.71 -10.57
C TRP A 607 -13.41 -11.92 -9.70
N ASP A 608 -14.49 -12.63 -10.05
CA ASP A 608 -14.98 -13.74 -9.25
C ASP A 608 -14.09 -14.98 -9.37
N GLU A 609 -13.51 -15.22 -10.56
CA GLU A 609 -12.52 -16.29 -10.77
C GLU A 609 -11.24 -16.01 -9.96
N TRP A 610 -10.73 -14.78 -10.02
CA TRP A 610 -9.53 -14.34 -9.31
C TRP A 610 -9.70 -14.45 -7.80
N ARG A 611 -10.83 -13.95 -7.27
CA ARG A 611 -11.17 -14.04 -5.84
C ARG A 611 -11.19 -15.48 -5.35
N THR A 612 -11.87 -16.36 -6.09
CA THR A 612 -12.03 -17.77 -5.72
C THR A 612 -10.69 -18.51 -5.75
N ASP A 613 -9.88 -18.31 -6.80
CA ASP A 613 -8.53 -18.86 -6.92
C ASP A 613 -7.58 -18.33 -5.82
N THR A 614 -7.68 -17.05 -5.47
CA THR A 614 -6.85 -16.41 -4.43
C THR A 614 -7.21 -16.92 -3.03
N LEU A 615 -8.49 -17.02 -2.69
CA LEU A 615 -8.95 -17.56 -1.40
C LEU A 615 -8.54 -19.02 -1.24
N ALA A 616 -8.77 -19.87 -2.25
CA ALA A 616 -8.38 -21.28 -2.22
C ALA A 616 -6.86 -21.47 -2.05
N ARG A 617 -6.03 -20.58 -2.59
CA ARG A 617 -4.57 -20.59 -2.39
C ARG A 617 -4.14 -20.12 -1.01
N LEU A 618 -4.80 -19.09 -0.47
CA LEU A 618 -4.56 -18.62 0.90
C LEU A 618 -5.01 -19.64 1.96
N GLU A 619 -6.02 -20.45 1.67
CA GLU A 619 -6.42 -21.59 2.51
C GLU A 619 -5.42 -22.75 2.42
N ALA A 620 -4.95 -23.09 1.20
CA ALA A 620 -3.99 -24.17 0.99
C ALA A 620 -2.57 -23.85 1.47
N GLU A 621 -2.14 -22.59 1.42
CA GLU A 621 -0.85 -22.10 1.91
C GLU A 621 -1.04 -20.79 2.70
N PRO A 622 -1.43 -20.87 3.99
CA PRO A 622 -1.70 -19.69 4.81
C PRO A 622 -0.49 -18.76 4.97
N VAL A 623 -0.69 -17.49 4.63
CA VAL A 623 0.27 -16.40 4.84
C VAL A 623 -0.32 -15.45 5.90
N PRO A 624 0.22 -15.41 7.14
CA PRO A 624 -0.37 -14.65 8.26
C PRO A 624 -0.64 -13.18 7.94
N GLU A 625 0.24 -12.53 7.19
CA GLU A 625 0.16 -11.12 6.83
C GLU A 625 -0.93 -10.86 5.77
N LEU A 626 -1.31 -11.88 4.98
CA LEU A 626 -2.44 -11.82 4.04
C LEU A 626 -3.78 -12.25 4.68
N ALA A 627 -3.81 -12.61 5.96
CA ALA A 627 -5.05 -12.94 6.68
C ALA A 627 -6.03 -11.75 6.75
N PHE A 628 -5.55 -10.51 6.64
CA PHE A 628 -6.43 -9.34 6.45
C PHE A 628 -7.10 -9.36 5.08
N LEU A 629 -6.33 -9.54 4.00
CA LEU A 629 -6.86 -9.63 2.63
C LEU A 629 -7.86 -10.79 2.50
N SER A 630 -7.55 -11.96 3.07
CA SER A 630 -8.46 -13.13 3.05
C SER A 630 -9.83 -12.79 3.65
N ARG A 631 -9.86 -12.13 4.82
CA ARG A 631 -11.12 -11.69 5.46
C ARG A 631 -11.88 -10.66 4.62
N VAL A 632 -11.18 -9.71 4.01
CA VAL A 632 -11.78 -8.72 3.09
C VAL A 632 -12.39 -9.38 1.85
N LEU A 633 -11.70 -10.35 1.24
CA LEU A 633 -12.19 -11.07 0.05
C LEU A 633 -13.33 -12.06 0.36
N SER A 634 -13.49 -12.46 1.62
CA SER A 634 -14.61 -13.29 2.08
C SER A 634 -15.86 -12.52 2.51
N SER A 635 -15.75 -11.23 2.88
CA SER A 635 -16.90 -10.43 3.36
C SER A 635 -17.77 -9.90 2.21
N PRO A 636 -19.09 -10.21 2.16
CA PRO A 636 -20.02 -9.67 1.17
C PRO A 636 -20.02 -8.14 1.08
N THR A 637 -19.90 -7.48 2.24
CA THR A 637 -19.86 -6.02 2.36
C THR A 637 -18.59 -5.44 1.75
N ALA A 638 -17.42 -6.00 2.07
CA ALA A 638 -16.13 -5.49 1.57
C ALA A 638 -15.86 -5.83 0.08
N LEU A 639 -16.57 -6.82 -0.47
CA LEU A 639 -16.52 -7.11 -1.91
C LEU A 639 -17.11 -6.00 -2.78
N ARG A 640 -18.16 -5.30 -2.31
CA ARG A 640 -18.73 -4.14 -3.01
C ARG A 640 -17.78 -2.95 -3.05
N LEU A 641 -17.02 -2.71 -1.97
CA LEU A 641 -15.92 -1.75 -1.95
C LEU A 641 -14.88 -2.08 -3.02
N CYS A 642 -14.46 -3.35 -3.11
CA CYS A 642 -13.49 -3.78 -4.12
C CYS A 642 -14.04 -3.59 -5.53
N GLU A 643 -15.29 -3.97 -5.79
CA GLU A 643 -15.98 -3.79 -7.07
C GLU A 643 -16.02 -2.32 -7.49
N ALA A 644 -16.46 -1.41 -6.61
CA ALA A 644 -16.51 0.02 -6.87
C ALA A 644 -15.11 0.60 -7.14
N THR A 645 -14.11 0.19 -6.35
CA THR A 645 -12.71 0.63 -6.51
C THR A 645 -12.11 0.19 -7.86
N LEU A 646 -12.40 -1.03 -8.32
CA LEU A 646 -11.81 -1.60 -9.54
C LEU A 646 -12.55 -1.22 -10.83
N GLN A 647 -13.86 -0.94 -10.75
CA GLN A 647 -14.66 -0.49 -11.90
C GLN A 647 -14.67 1.05 -12.07
N GLY A 648 -14.28 1.79 -11.02
CA GLY A 648 -14.31 3.25 -10.98
C GLY A 648 -13.54 3.95 -12.11
N PRO A 649 -13.88 5.22 -12.39
CA PRO A 649 -13.12 6.04 -13.35
C PRO A 649 -11.72 6.39 -12.80
N ALA A 650 -10.88 6.90 -13.71
CA ALA A 650 -9.63 7.55 -13.32
C ALA A 650 -9.94 8.81 -12.49
N ALA A 651 -9.21 9.00 -11.39
CA ALA A 651 -9.27 10.21 -10.60
C ALA A 651 -8.60 11.38 -11.35
N GLY A 652 -9.28 12.53 -11.41
CA GLY A 652 -8.79 13.76 -12.02
C GLY A 652 -8.23 14.72 -10.98
N GLY A 653 -6.97 15.13 -11.14
CA GLY A 653 -6.23 15.96 -10.19
C GLY A 653 -5.71 17.28 -10.77
N GLU A 654 -6.47 17.97 -11.63
CA GLU A 654 -6.01 19.18 -12.33
C GLU A 654 -5.51 20.29 -11.39
N ARG A 655 -6.16 20.48 -10.23
CA ARG A 655 -5.74 21.44 -9.19
C ARG A 655 -4.52 20.93 -8.45
N THR A 656 -4.42 19.63 -8.17
CA THR A 656 -3.23 19.01 -7.58
C THR A 656 -2.01 19.16 -8.50
N ASP A 657 -2.16 18.90 -9.80
CA ASP A 657 -1.10 19.05 -10.79
C ASP A 657 -0.68 20.52 -10.94
N ALA A 658 -1.64 21.46 -10.92
CA ALA A 658 -1.35 22.90 -10.92
C ALA A 658 -0.58 23.35 -9.66
N LEU A 659 -0.95 22.87 -8.48
CA LEU A 659 -0.23 23.15 -7.22
C LEU A 659 1.19 22.57 -7.25
N VAL A 660 1.33 21.31 -7.68
CA VAL A 660 2.62 20.62 -7.83
C VAL A 660 3.55 21.36 -8.78
N ALA A 661 3.03 21.85 -9.91
CA ALA A 661 3.78 22.66 -10.86
C ALA A 661 4.14 24.05 -10.31
N ALA A 662 3.20 24.74 -9.66
CA ALA A 662 3.41 26.08 -9.10
C ALA A 662 4.50 26.10 -8.01
N LEU A 663 4.52 25.06 -7.16
CA LEU A 663 5.50 24.90 -6.08
C LEU A 663 6.81 24.22 -6.53
N GLY A 664 6.98 23.92 -7.82
CA GLY A 664 8.19 23.29 -8.36
C GLY A 664 8.46 21.88 -7.80
N LEU A 665 7.41 21.18 -7.36
CA LEU A 665 7.50 19.83 -6.81
C LEU A 665 7.71 18.80 -7.92
N ALA A 666 8.13 17.59 -7.54
CA ALA A 666 8.20 16.49 -8.50
C ALA A 666 6.78 16.15 -9.01
N PRO A 667 6.56 16.14 -10.34
CA PRO A 667 5.25 15.84 -10.93
C PRO A 667 4.79 14.43 -10.54
N ALA A 668 3.48 14.21 -10.58
CA ALA A 668 2.92 12.87 -10.44
C ALA A 668 3.57 11.92 -11.46
N ALA A 669 4.13 10.82 -10.95
CA ALA A 669 4.61 9.72 -11.77
C ALA A 669 3.68 8.51 -11.57
N ARG A 670 3.62 7.62 -12.56
CA ARG A 670 2.99 6.31 -12.37
C ARG A 670 3.75 5.54 -11.30
N TYR A 671 3.00 4.88 -10.43
CA TYR A 671 3.53 3.92 -9.46
C TYR A 671 3.84 2.59 -10.18
N ASP A 672 4.79 2.63 -11.11
CA ASP A 672 5.21 1.52 -11.97
C ASP A 672 6.11 0.50 -11.24
N SER A 673 6.58 -0.54 -11.94
CA SER A 673 7.48 -1.56 -11.37
C SER A 673 8.84 -1.03 -10.91
N ARG A 674 9.28 0.15 -11.38
CA ARG A 674 10.49 0.82 -10.90
C ARG A 674 10.21 1.58 -9.60
N ALA A 675 9.08 2.26 -9.48
CA ALA A 675 8.65 2.93 -8.25
C ALA A 675 8.31 1.92 -7.14
N GLN A 676 7.71 0.79 -7.50
CA GLN A 676 7.40 -0.33 -6.61
C GLN A 676 8.61 -1.19 -6.23
N LEU A 677 9.78 -0.98 -6.83
CA LEU A 677 10.88 -1.94 -6.75
C LEU A 677 11.34 -2.24 -5.31
N ARG A 678 11.59 -1.19 -4.52
CA ARG A 678 11.96 -1.32 -3.11
C ARG A 678 10.85 -1.94 -2.27
N THR A 679 9.59 -1.73 -2.66
CA THR A 679 8.43 -2.35 -2.02
C THR A 679 8.40 -3.85 -2.31
N PHE A 680 8.63 -4.29 -3.55
CA PHE A 680 8.71 -5.73 -3.88
C PHE A 680 9.92 -6.43 -3.23
N GLU A 681 11.07 -5.77 -3.14
CA GLU A 681 12.21 -6.27 -2.34
C GLU A 681 11.78 -6.47 -0.87
N LYS A 682 11.16 -5.45 -0.25
CA LYS A 682 10.72 -5.53 1.15
C LYS A 682 9.61 -6.55 1.38
N LEU A 683 8.66 -6.68 0.45
CA LEU A 683 7.64 -7.73 0.47
C LEU A 683 8.27 -9.13 0.37
N ALA A 684 9.40 -9.29 -0.32
CA ALA A 684 10.10 -10.56 -0.39
C ALA A 684 10.96 -10.84 0.85
N ASP A 685 11.61 -9.82 1.43
CA ASP A 685 12.24 -9.90 2.76
C ASP A 685 11.22 -10.36 3.83
N ASP A 686 9.97 -9.90 3.72
CA ASP A 686 8.85 -10.24 4.61
C ASP A 686 8.10 -11.54 4.20
N GLY A 687 8.56 -12.26 3.17
CA GLY A 687 7.95 -13.52 2.72
C GLY A 687 6.62 -13.42 1.95
N LEU A 688 6.14 -12.20 1.68
CA LEU A 688 4.85 -11.92 1.06
C LEU A 688 4.90 -11.99 -0.46
N ALA A 689 6.03 -11.64 -1.06
CA ALA A 689 6.26 -11.73 -2.51
C ALA A 689 7.39 -12.72 -2.82
N ARG A 690 7.28 -13.42 -3.96
CA ARG A 690 8.39 -14.20 -4.54
C ARG A 690 8.99 -13.43 -5.71
N LEU A 691 10.15 -12.82 -5.48
CA LEU A 691 10.97 -12.29 -6.57
C LEU A 691 11.38 -13.42 -7.53
N PRO A 692 11.57 -13.13 -8.83
CA PRO A 692 12.06 -14.12 -9.79
C PRO A 692 13.40 -14.72 -9.37
N HIS A 693 13.46 -16.03 -9.26
CA HIS A 693 14.66 -16.79 -8.90
C HIS A 693 15.30 -17.46 -10.12
N LYS A 694 16.61 -17.74 -10.07
CA LYS A 694 17.35 -18.45 -11.13
C LYS A 694 16.83 -19.87 -11.46
N ASP A 695 16.08 -20.47 -10.52
CA ASP A 695 15.47 -21.80 -10.68
C ASP A 695 14.04 -21.70 -11.26
N ASP A 696 13.51 -20.49 -11.45
CA ASP A 696 12.25 -20.26 -12.16
C ASP A 696 12.44 -20.47 -13.67
N GLN A 697 11.35 -20.71 -14.41
CA GLN A 697 11.40 -20.80 -15.87
C GLN A 697 11.99 -19.50 -16.44
N PRO A 698 13.09 -19.55 -17.23
CA PRO A 698 13.72 -18.32 -17.72
C PRO A 698 12.81 -17.60 -18.71
N TYR A 699 12.63 -16.30 -18.49
CA TYR A 699 11.88 -15.39 -19.36
C TYR A 699 12.42 -15.42 -20.80
N LEU A 700 13.75 -15.36 -20.94
CA LEU A 700 14.46 -15.37 -22.21
C LEU A 700 15.76 -16.16 -22.05
N TRP A 701 16.09 -17.02 -23.01
CA TRP A 701 17.35 -17.74 -23.02
C TRP A 701 17.87 -17.98 -24.44
N PHE A 702 19.19 -18.07 -24.57
CA PHE A 702 19.87 -18.33 -25.84
C PHE A 702 21.13 -19.14 -25.59
N SER A 703 21.58 -19.86 -26.61
CA SER A 703 22.85 -20.60 -26.53
C SER A 703 24.02 -19.70 -26.93
N GLU A 704 25.19 -19.95 -26.38
CA GLU A 704 26.45 -19.34 -26.82
C GLU A 704 27.51 -20.43 -26.92
N THR A 705 28.05 -20.62 -28.12
CA THR A 705 29.23 -21.47 -28.34
C THR A 705 30.46 -20.59 -28.45
N THR A 706 31.52 -20.88 -27.70
CA THR A 706 32.85 -20.26 -27.88
C THR A 706 33.93 -21.32 -28.03
N GLU A 707 34.94 -21.02 -28.84
CA GLU A 707 36.05 -21.92 -29.16
C GLU A 707 37.37 -21.14 -29.11
N GLY A 708 38.44 -21.78 -28.66
CA GLY A 708 39.77 -21.19 -28.65
C GLY A 708 40.81 -22.09 -28.02
N THR A 709 41.80 -21.48 -27.37
CA THR A 709 42.92 -22.23 -26.76
C THR A 709 43.29 -21.71 -25.39
N VAL A 710 43.77 -22.61 -24.54
CA VAL A 710 44.31 -22.33 -23.21
C VAL A 710 45.70 -22.97 -23.05
N GLY A 711 46.47 -22.52 -22.07
CA GLY A 711 47.74 -23.12 -21.68
C GLY A 711 48.16 -22.68 -20.28
N PRO A 712 49.23 -23.28 -19.72
CA PRO A 712 49.73 -22.92 -18.40
C PRO A 712 50.02 -21.42 -18.27
N VAL A 713 49.75 -20.84 -17.09
CA VAL A 713 50.06 -19.42 -16.84
C VAL A 713 51.56 -19.15 -17.07
N GLY A 714 51.86 -18.22 -17.97
CA GLY A 714 53.23 -17.88 -18.40
C GLY A 714 53.75 -18.67 -19.61
N ALA A 715 52.99 -19.64 -20.13
CA ALA A 715 53.31 -20.39 -21.34
C ALA A 715 52.37 -20.03 -22.51
N ALA A 716 52.65 -20.56 -23.71
CA ALA A 716 51.79 -20.35 -24.87
C ALA A 716 50.51 -21.19 -24.78
N ALA A 717 49.35 -20.57 -25.04
CA ALA A 717 48.08 -21.29 -25.14
C ALA A 717 48.05 -22.14 -26.42
N GLN A 718 47.85 -23.46 -26.27
CA GLN A 718 47.89 -24.44 -27.36
C GLN A 718 46.85 -25.54 -27.22
N ALA A 719 46.34 -25.81 -26.00
CA ALA A 719 45.33 -26.83 -25.79
C ALA A 719 43.96 -26.30 -26.25
N PRO A 720 43.21 -27.03 -27.11
CA PRO A 720 41.89 -26.60 -27.55
C PRO A 720 40.91 -26.57 -26.37
N CYS A 721 40.04 -25.57 -26.40
CA CYS A 721 39.06 -25.33 -25.35
C CYS A 721 37.76 -24.79 -25.98
N SER A 722 36.63 -25.42 -25.69
CA SER A 722 35.31 -24.99 -26.17
C SER A 722 34.28 -24.96 -25.05
N MET A 723 33.38 -23.98 -25.10
CA MET A 723 32.29 -23.81 -24.15
C MET A 723 30.97 -23.85 -24.93
N ALA A 724 30.07 -24.74 -24.52
CA ALA A 724 28.69 -24.79 -25.00
C ALA A 724 27.79 -24.34 -23.85
N LEU A 725 27.44 -23.05 -23.83
CA LEU A 725 26.68 -22.42 -22.78
C LEU A 725 25.22 -22.19 -23.19
N THR A 726 24.33 -22.17 -22.20
CA THR A 726 23.02 -21.55 -22.30
C THR A 726 22.97 -20.39 -21.31
N LEU A 727 22.77 -19.19 -21.86
CA LEU A 727 22.59 -17.95 -21.11
C LEU A 727 21.09 -17.75 -20.92
N SER A 728 20.67 -17.59 -19.66
CA SER A 728 19.27 -17.48 -19.26
C SER A 728 19.04 -16.25 -18.40
N ILE A 729 17.95 -15.55 -18.70
CA ILE A 729 17.45 -14.39 -17.97
C ILE A 729 16.17 -14.85 -17.28
N ALA A 730 16.20 -14.96 -15.95
CA ALA A 730 15.02 -15.25 -15.15
C ALA A 730 14.03 -14.08 -15.18
N SER A 731 14.53 -12.84 -15.18
CA SER A 731 13.70 -11.64 -15.23
C SER A 731 14.40 -10.43 -15.86
N MET A 732 13.60 -9.48 -16.34
CA MET A 732 14.11 -8.15 -16.70
C MET A 732 14.63 -7.37 -15.46
N TYR A 733 14.18 -7.69 -14.24
CA TYR A 733 14.75 -7.16 -12.99
C TYR A 733 16.22 -7.57 -12.81
N GLN A 734 16.55 -8.85 -13.02
CA GLN A 734 17.92 -9.37 -13.01
C GLN A 734 18.83 -8.62 -14.00
N LEU A 735 18.32 -8.30 -15.20
CA LEU A 735 19.07 -7.52 -16.20
C LEU A 735 19.21 -6.04 -15.86
N VAL A 736 18.17 -5.38 -15.36
CA VAL A 736 18.19 -3.93 -15.15
C VAL A 736 18.92 -3.57 -13.85
N THR A 737 18.73 -4.34 -12.78
CA THR A 737 19.28 -4.08 -11.45
C THR A 737 20.63 -4.78 -11.23
N GLU A 738 20.70 -6.09 -11.43
CA GLU A 738 21.94 -6.86 -11.20
C GLU A 738 22.89 -6.82 -12.41
N ARG A 739 22.37 -6.48 -13.60
CA ARG A 739 23.02 -6.66 -14.91
C ARG A 739 23.57 -8.06 -15.10
N ARG A 740 22.91 -9.05 -14.50
CA ARG A 740 23.37 -10.43 -14.43
C ARG A 740 22.54 -11.30 -15.38
N VAL A 741 23.18 -12.34 -15.90
CA VAL A 741 22.58 -13.39 -16.73
C VAL A 741 23.08 -14.72 -16.15
N ASP A 742 22.17 -15.64 -15.86
CA ASP A 742 22.54 -16.98 -15.38
C ASP A 742 23.14 -17.80 -16.52
N VAL A 743 24.10 -18.66 -16.20
CA VAL A 743 24.78 -19.52 -17.16
C VAL A 743 24.72 -20.98 -16.72
N THR A 744 24.28 -21.83 -17.65
CA THR A 744 24.37 -23.29 -17.57
C THR A 744 25.09 -23.83 -18.81
N GLY A 745 25.44 -25.12 -18.82
CA GLY A 745 26.08 -25.77 -19.97
C GLY A 745 27.33 -26.56 -19.60
N ALA A 746 28.27 -26.69 -20.53
CA ALA A 746 29.50 -27.46 -20.33
C ALA A 746 30.73 -26.83 -21.00
N LEU A 747 31.91 -27.15 -20.44
CA LEU A 747 33.24 -26.82 -20.93
C LEU A 747 33.94 -28.10 -21.39
N THR A 748 34.39 -28.16 -22.64
CA THR A 748 35.28 -29.24 -23.13
C THR A 748 36.69 -28.69 -23.27
N CYS A 749 37.60 -29.16 -22.41
CA CYS A 749 39.00 -28.72 -22.41
C CYS A 749 39.91 -29.88 -21.95
N PRO A 750 40.53 -30.63 -22.88
CA PRO A 750 41.37 -31.79 -22.56
C PRO A 750 42.58 -31.50 -21.65
N ALA A 751 42.99 -30.24 -21.51
CA ALA A 751 44.03 -29.82 -20.57
C ALA A 751 43.55 -29.72 -19.10
N LEU A 752 42.24 -29.79 -18.85
CA LEU A 752 41.64 -29.84 -17.51
C LEU A 752 41.19 -31.26 -17.18
N HIS A 753 40.41 -31.86 -18.09
CA HIS A 753 39.80 -33.17 -17.92
C HIS A 753 39.46 -33.78 -19.30
N ALA A 754 39.43 -35.10 -19.41
CA ALA A 754 39.17 -35.79 -20.68
C ALA A 754 37.69 -35.69 -21.11
N GLU A 755 36.77 -35.79 -20.15
CA GLU A 755 35.33 -35.57 -20.36
C GLU A 755 34.93 -34.11 -20.09
N PRO A 756 33.82 -33.61 -20.68
CA PRO A 756 33.35 -32.23 -20.45
C PRO A 756 33.02 -31.95 -18.98
N LEU A 757 33.40 -30.76 -18.51
CA LEU A 757 33.05 -30.27 -17.18
C LEU A 757 31.69 -29.57 -17.24
N ALA A 758 30.77 -29.93 -16.35
CA ALA A 758 29.45 -29.29 -16.25
C ALA A 758 29.53 -27.97 -15.46
N VAL A 759 28.75 -26.96 -15.86
CA VAL A 759 28.60 -25.72 -15.09
C VAL A 759 27.66 -25.99 -13.91
N GLU A 760 28.20 -25.96 -12.68
CA GLU A 760 27.42 -26.13 -11.44
C GLU A 760 26.77 -24.81 -11.00
N ARG A 761 27.48 -23.69 -11.19
CA ARG A 761 26.98 -22.33 -11.02
C ARG A 761 27.64 -21.43 -12.06
N GLY A 762 26.90 -20.53 -12.68
CA GLY A 762 27.46 -19.64 -13.69
C GLY A 762 26.73 -18.31 -13.76
N ASP A 763 27.51 -17.24 -13.82
CA ASP A 763 27.04 -15.86 -13.87
C ASP A 763 27.77 -15.08 -14.97
N VAL A 764 27.03 -14.26 -15.71
CA VAL A 764 27.58 -13.24 -16.62
C VAL A 764 27.08 -11.86 -16.22
N TRP A 765 27.98 -10.95 -15.87
CA TRP A 765 27.67 -9.53 -15.67
C TRP A 765 27.93 -8.72 -16.93
N VAL A 766 26.92 -7.93 -17.33
CA VAL A 766 26.98 -6.94 -18.40
C VAL A 766 27.40 -5.59 -17.82
N ARG A 767 28.55 -5.07 -18.25
CA ARG A 767 29.19 -3.84 -17.73
C ARG A 767 29.22 -3.80 -16.18
N PRO A 768 29.94 -4.74 -15.53
CA PRO A 768 29.99 -4.84 -14.06
C PRO A 768 30.44 -3.53 -13.38
N ASP A 769 31.36 -2.79 -14.01
CA ASP A 769 31.89 -1.52 -13.49
C ASP A 769 31.17 -0.28 -14.06
N GLU A 770 29.96 -0.42 -14.60
CA GLU A 770 29.24 0.65 -15.32
C GLU A 770 30.02 1.24 -16.52
N GLY A 771 31.05 0.54 -17.02
CA GLY A 771 31.99 1.09 -18.01
C GLY A 771 33.00 2.10 -17.45
N ILE A 772 33.17 2.21 -16.13
CA ILE A 772 34.31 2.87 -15.50
C ILE A 772 35.56 1.99 -15.73
N PRO A 773 36.69 2.51 -16.25
CA PRO A 773 37.90 1.71 -16.45
C PRO A 773 38.57 1.40 -15.10
N GLN A 774 39.04 0.16 -14.93
CA GLN A 774 39.66 -0.33 -13.68
C GLN A 774 41.07 0.23 -13.36
N ARG A 775 41.56 1.23 -14.12
CA ARG A 775 42.77 2.07 -13.91
C ARG A 775 42.84 3.12 -15.02
N HIS A 776 43.80 4.07 -14.96
CA HIS A 776 43.97 5.18 -15.92
C HIS A 776 44.30 4.74 -17.37
N GLY A 777 43.32 4.17 -18.09
CA GLY A 777 43.50 3.72 -19.48
C GLY A 777 42.21 3.34 -20.19
N LEU A 778 42.29 3.19 -21.51
CA LEU A 778 41.15 3.02 -22.43
C LEU A 778 40.59 1.57 -22.50
N ARG A 779 40.73 0.77 -21.44
CA ARG A 779 40.26 -0.63 -21.39
C ARG A 779 39.03 -0.73 -20.48
N HIS A 780 37.85 -0.84 -21.09
CA HIS A 780 36.58 -0.92 -20.36
C HIS A 780 36.09 -2.37 -20.32
N GLN A 781 35.68 -2.89 -19.17
CA GLN A 781 35.13 -4.23 -19.07
C GLN A 781 33.68 -4.24 -19.57
N LEU A 782 33.40 -5.08 -20.57
CA LEU A 782 32.09 -5.23 -21.19
C LEU A 782 31.31 -6.40 -20.60
N LEU A 783 31.94 -7.56 -20.47
CA LEU A 783 31.35 -8.75 -19.84
C LEU A 783 32.31 -9.36 -18.82
N ARG A 784 31.76 -9.96 -17.78
CA ARG A 784 32.48 -10.80 -16.80
C ARG A 784 31.72 -12.11 -16.63
N TYR A 785 32.34 -13.22 -17.00
CA TYR A 785 31.85 -14.58 -16.78
C TYR A 785 32.50 -15.09 -15.49
N ARG A 786 31.74 -15.70 -14.59
CA ARG A 786 32.26 -16.45 -13.44
C ARG A 786 31.52 -17.77 -13.36
N LEU A 787 32.24 -18.87 -13.55
CA LEU A 787 31.67 -20.21 -13.54
C LEU A 787 32.36 -21.04 -12.45
N THR A 788 31.57 -21.81 -11.71
CA THR A 788 32.01 -22.98 -10.95
C THR A 788 31.67 -24.20 -11.80
N LEU A 789 32.67 -25.04 -12.05
CA LEU A 789 32.58 -26.20 -12.92
C LEU A 789 32.87 -27.47 -12.13
N ARG A 790 32.26 -28.58 -12.54
CA ARG A 790 32.46 -29.91 -11.96
C ARG A 790 32.85 -30.91 -13.06
N ASP A 791 33.94 -31.63 -12.87
CA ASP A 791 34.36 -32.73 -13.74
C ASP A 791 33.63 -34.05 -13.38
N ALA A 792 33.83 -35.08 -14.21
CA ALA A 792 33.17 -36.38 -14.05
C ALA A 792 33.61 -37.13 -12.77
N ASP A 793 34.87 -36.94 -12.35
CA ASP A 793 35.44 -37.49 -11.11
C ASP A 793 34.94 -36.75 -9.85
N GLY A 794 34.22 -35.64 -10.02
CA GLY A 794 33.67 -34.81 -8.95
C GLY A 794 34.60 -33.70 -8.45
N GLY A 795 35.74 -33.48 -9.12
CA GLY A 795 36.61 -32.34 -8.90
C GLY A 795 35.93 -31.02 -9.27
N ARG A 796 36.22 -29.96 -8.51
CA ARG A 796 35.66 -28.62 -8.70
C ARG A 796 36.71 -27.63 -9.19
N TRP A 797 36.29 -26.83 -10.17
CA TRP A 797 37.11 -25.85 -10.85
C TRP A 797 36.38 -24.52 -10.89
N TRP A 798 37.12 -23.43 -11.08
CA TRP A 798 36.57 -22.11 -11.35
C TRP A 798 37.11 -21.58 -12.68
N LEU A 799 36.28 -20.86 -13.41
CA LEU A 799 36.63 -20.12 -14.62
C LEU A 799 36.19 -18.67 -14.46
N GLU A 800 37.09 -17.73 -14.69
CA GLU A 800 36.75 -16.32 -14.83
C GLU A 800 37.07 -15.84 -16.25
N GLY A 801 36.03 -15.43 -16.99
CA GLY A 801 36.13 -14.88 -18.34
C GLY A 801 35.95 -13.37 -18.32
N ARG A 802 36.79 -12.61 -19.02
CA ARG A 802 36.71 -11.14 -19.06
C ARG A 802 36.79 -10.62 -20.49
N LYS A 803 35.77 -9.85 -20.91
CA LYS A 803 35.66 -9.24 -22.23
C LYS A 803 35.83 -7.72 -22.13
N TYR A 804 36.56 -7.12 -23.05
CA TYR A 804 36.94 -5.70 -22.95
C TYR A 804 36.76 -4.92 -24.26
N ALA A 805 36.36 -3.66 -24.16
CA ALA A 805 36.46 -2.67 -25.23
C ALA A 805 37.82 -1.94 -25.17
N ARG A 806 38.38 -1.61 -26.34
CA ARG A 806 39.51 -0.69 -26.53
C ARG A 806 39.30 0.12 -27.81
N ALA A 807 39.70 1.39 -27.83
CA ALA A 807 39.68 2.22 -29.03
C ALA A 807 40.86 1.89 -29.98
N ARG A 808 40.66 0.99 -30.94
CA ARG A 808 41.60 0.70 -32.06
C ARG A 808 40.85 0.32 -33.35
N ARG A 809 41.56 0.33 -34.49
CA ARG A 809 41.00 0.04 -35.82
C ARG A 809 40.43 -1.39 -35.98
N ASP A 810 40.87 -2.36 -35.19
CA ASP A 810 40.43 -3.77 -35.25
C ASP A 810 39.20 -4.10 -34.37
N LEU A 811 38.24 -3.17 -34.30
CA LEU A 811 37.09 -3.25 -33.38
C LEU A 811 36.31 -4.58 -33.49
N TRP A 812 36.17 -5.10 -34.72
CA TRP A 812 35.39 -6.30 -35.05
C TRP A 812 36.01 -7.64 -34.64
N ARG A 813 37.33 -7.69 -34.42
CA ARG A 813 38.02 -8.90 -33.91
C ARG A 813 37.99 -8.94 -32.39
N GLN A 814 38.07 -7.78 -31.74
CA GLN A 814 38.08 -7.64 -30.28
C GLN A 814 36.71 -7.85 -29.64
N THR A 815 35.62 -7.53 -30.34
CA THR A 815 34.23 -7.72 -29.84
C THR A 815 33.79 -9.18 -29.72
N ARG A 816 34.59 -10.15 -30.16
CA ARG A 816 34.25 -11.59 -30.13
C ARG A 816 35.08 -12.43 -29.16
N ALA A 817 36.18 -11.90 -28.65
CA ALA A 817 37.13 -12.65 -27.83
C ALA A 817 36.92 -12.43 -26.32
N LEU A 818 37.09 -13.50 -25.56
CA LEU A 818 36.96 -13.59 -24.12
C LEU A 818 38.29 -14.14 -23.56
N THR A 819 39.00 -13.33 -22.79
CA THR A 819 40.17 -13.82 -22.04
C THR A 819 39.66 -14.68 -20.88
N VAL A 820 40.14 -15.91 -20.74
CA VAL A 820 39.73 -16.84 -19.69
C VAL A 820 40.90 -17.22 -18.79
N GLU A 821 40.65 -17.21 -17.48
CA GLU A 821 41.52 -17.72 -16.42
C GLU A 821 40.81 -18.92 -15.77
N ILE A 822 41.51 -20.03 -15.56
CA ILE A 822 40.93 -21.27 -15.03
C ILE A 822 41.84 -21.84 -13.94
N GLY A 823 41.27 -22.25 -12.82
CA GLY A 823 41.98 -22.89 -11.70
C GLY A 823 41.12 -23.94 -11.00
N ARG A 824 41.74 -24.73 -10.12
CA ARG A 824 40.98 -25.58 -9.19
C ARG A 824 40.39 -24.75 -8.06
N GLU A 825 39.30 -25.22 -7.48
CA GLU A 825 38.68 -24.55 -6.33
C GLU A 825 39.68 -24.36 -5.18
N GLY A 826 39.81 -23.12 -4.68
CA GLY A 826 40.78 -22.75 -3.65
C GLY A 826 42.21 -22.47 -4.16
N GLU A 827 42.52 -22.78 -5.42
CA GLU A 827 43.82 -22.53 -6.05
C GLU A 827 43.80 -21.30 -6.96
N ALA A 828 44.98 -20.74 -7.25
CA ALA A 828 45.15 -19.71 -8.26
C ALA A 828 44.93 -20.26 -9.68
N ALA A 829 44.81 -19.37 -10.68
CA ALA A 829 44.69 -19.79 -12.08
C ALA A 829 45.90 -20.64 -12.48
N SER A 830 45.65 -21.85 -12.96
CA SER A 830 46.65 -22.77 -13.50
C SER A 830 46.73 -22.65 -15.03
N LEU A 831 45.61 -22.35 -15.69
CA LEU A 831 45.53 -22.09 -17.13
C LEU A 831 45.03 -20.68 -17.43
N ILE A 832 45.53 -20.10 -18.53
CA ILE A 832 45.03 -18.87 -19.13
C ILE A 832 44.90 -19.04 -20.65
N GLY A 833 43.96 -18.33 -21.27
CA GLY A 833 43.75 -18.40 -22.71
C GLY A 833 42.76 -17.39 -23.26
N GLU A 834 42.37 -17.61 -24.51
CA GLU A 834 41.40 -16.79 -25.23
C GLU A 834 40.44 -17.70 -26.00
N VAL A 835 39.15 -17.52 -25.78
CA VAL A 835 38.05 -18.18 -26.51
C VAL A 835 37.22 -17.15 -27.25
N VAL A 836 36.68 -17.51 -28.41
CA VAL A 836 36.06 -16.59 -29.35
C VAL A 836 34.71 -17.16 -29.80
N VAL A 837 33.68 -16.31 -29.91
CA VAL A 837 32.40 -16.71 -30.54
C VAL A 837 32.63 -16.94 -32.04
N PRO A 838 32.38 -18.14 -32.60
CA PRO A 838 32.59 -18.42 -34.02
C PRO A 838 31.80 -17.50 -34.94
N ALA A 839 32.42 -17.09 -36.06
CA ALA A 839 31.87 -16.05 -36.92
C ALA A 839 30.51 -16.40 -37.56
N GLY A 840 30.27 -17.69 -37.82
CA GLY A 840 29.04 -18.21 -38.43
C GLY A 840 27.94 -18.58 -37.44
N SER A 841 28.23 -18.68 -36.13
CA SER A 841 27.21 -18.99 -35.11
C SER A 841 26.55 -17.74 -34.54
N TYR A 842 27.25 -16.60 -34.48
CA TYR A 842 26.78 -15.37 -33.80
C TYR A 842 25.32 -14.98 -34.08
N VAL A 843 24.90 -14.90 -35.36
CA VAL A 843 23.51 -14.52 -35.72
C VAL A 843 22.52 -15.62 -35.35
N ARG A 844 22.87 -16.87 -35.67
CA ARG A 844 22.05 -18.05 -35.41
C ARG A 844 21.80 -18.27 -33.92
N ASP A 845 22.81 -18.03 -33.09
CA ASP A 845 22.80 -18.37 -31.67
C ASP A 845 22.28 -17.19 -30.82
N GLN A 846 22.72 -15.95 -31.12
CA GLN A 846 22.43 -14.77 -30.28
C GLN A 846 21.29 -13.86 -30.80
N ILE A 847 20.75 -14.12 -32.00
CA ILE A 847 19.62 -13.34 -32.57
C ILE A 847 18.44 -14.27 -32.90
N ASP A 848 18.65 -15.24 -33.80
CA ASP A 848 17.58 -16.16 -34.19
C ASP A 848 17.28 -17.20 -33.10
N GLY A 849 18.34 -17.70 -32.45
CA GLY A 849 18.33 -18.72 -31.41
C GLY A 849 17.72 -18.29 -30.07
N ILE A 850 17.37 -17.01 -29.91
CA ILE A 850 16.67 -16.52 -28.72
C ILE A 850 15.34 -17.26 -28.57
N ARG A 851 15.17 -17.93 -27.44
CA ARG A 851 13.92 -18.52 -26.97
C ARG A 851 13.37 -17.66 -25.84
N VAL A 852 12.04 -17.68 -25.70
CA VAL A 852 11.27 -16.88 -24.74
C VAL A 852 10.20 -17.81 -24.15
N ASP A 853 9.77 -17.60 -22.90
CA ASP A 853 8.82 -18.49 -22.22
C ASP A 853 7.64 -18.89 -23.16
N PRO A 854 7.42 -20.20 -23.40
CA PRO A 854 6.39 -20.68 -24.30
C PRO A 854 4.97 -20.28 -23.90
N ARG A 855 4.71 -19.91 -22.63
CA ARG A 855 3.42 -19.46 -22.12
C ARG A 855 3.00 -18.08 -22.64
N LEU A 856 3.95 -17.25 -23.08
CA LEU A 856 3.66 -15.90 -23.59
C LEU A 856 2.95 -15.92 -24.95
N THR A 857 2.14 -14.90 -25.24
CA THR A 857 1.51 -14.72 -26.54
C THR A 857 2.53 -14.42 -27.65
N GLY A 858 2.12 -14.58 -28.91
CA GLY A 858 2.96 -14.26 -30.07
C GLY A 858 3.36 -12.78 -30.19
N GLN A 859 2.66 -11.87 -29.52
CA GLN A 859 3.02 -10.44 -29.47
C GLN A 859 4.07 -10.19 -28.39
N GLU A 860 3.85 -10.71 -27.17
CA GLU A 860 4.79 -10.59 -26.06
C GLU A 860 6.14 -11.24 -26.38
N LYS A 861 6.16 -12.42 -27.02
CA LYS A 861 7.40 -13.07 -27.50
C LYS A 861 8.23 -12.18 -28.45
N ARG A 862 7.57 -11.36 -29.27
CA ARG A 862 8.25 -10.41 -30.17
C ARG A 862 8.73 -9.17 -29.41
N ALA A 863 7.92 -8.64 -28.48
CA ALA A 863 8.31 -7.53 -27.62
C ALA A 863 9.52 -7.88 -26.74
N ALA A 864 9.52 -9.05 -26.08
CA ALA A 864 10.62 -9.55 -25.26
C ALA A 864 11.95 -9.58 -26.04
N LYS A 865 11.94 -10.16 -27.25
CA LYS A 865 13.12 -10.19 -28.13
C LYS A 865 13.61 -8.80 -28.52
N LEU A 866 12.70 -7.90 -28.89
CA LEU A 866 13.05 -6.52 -29.28
C LEU A 866 13.62 -5.74 -28.10
N THR A 867 13.03 -5.83 -26.92
CA THR A 867 13.51 -5.20 -25.68
C THR A 867 14.91 -5.69 -25.31
N TRP A 868 15.15 -7.00 -25.35
CA TRP A 868 16.49 -7.58 -25.12
C TRP A 868 17.52 -7.06 -26.12
N LEU A 869 17.24 -7.14 -27.43
CA LEU A 869 18.17 -6.72 -28.47
C LEU A 869 18.47 -5.20 -28.40
N ALA A 870 17.45 -4.38 -28.09
CA ALA A 870 17.61 -2.96 -27.89
C ALA A 870 18.44 -2.62 -26.64
N TRP A 871 18.15 -3.26 -25.50
CA TRP A 871 18.88 -3.04 -24.24
C TRP A 871 20.34 -3.49 -24.33
N PHE A 872 20.57 -4.72 -24.80
CA PHE A 872 21.92 -5.28 -24.94
C PHE A 872 22.73 -4.51 -25.99
N GLY A 873 22.11 -4.13 -27.11
CA GLY A 873 22.72 -3.28 -28.14
C GLY A 873 23.10 -1.89 -27.61
N LEU A 874 22.24 -1.26 -26.79
CA LEU A 874 22.51 0.03 -26.16
C LEU A 874 23.68 -0.06 -25.17
N GLU A 875 23.70 -1.08 -24.31
CA GLU A 875 24.76 -1.23 -23.30
C GLU A 875 26.12 -1.57 -23.94
N MET A 876 26.15 -2.48 -24.91
CA MET A 876 27.36 -2.75 -25.68
C MET A 876 27.81 -1.53 -26.51
N GLY A 877 26.87 -0.79 -27.10
CA GLY A 877 27.14 0.45 -27.83
C GLY A 877 27.73 1.55 -26.95
N ARG A 878 27.16 1.78 -25.76
CA ARG A 878 27.72 2.70 -24.74
C ARG A 878 29.15 2.33 -24.38
N GLY A 879 29.42 1.04 -24.17
CA GLY A 879 30.78 0.53 -23.88
C GLY A 879 31.78 0.67 -25.03
N LEU A 880 31.32 0.69 -26.29
CA LEU A 880 32.15 0.89 -27.47
C LEU A 880 32.39 2.36 -27.82
N VAL A 881 31.42 3.26 -27.56
CA VAL A 881 31.49 4.69 -27.90
C VAL A 881 32.16 5.52 -26.78
N ALA A 882 31.94 5.19 -25.50
CA ALA A 882 32.54 5.91 -24.38
C ALA A 882 34.09 6.03 -24.41
N PRO A 883 34.88 5.02 -24.84
CA PRO A 883 36.32 5.16 -25.00
C PRO A 883 36.72 6.18 -26.06
N PHE A 884 35.97 6.28 -27.17
CA PHE A 884 36.20 7.30 -28.20
C PHE A 884 35.75 8.68 -27.74
N ALA A 885 34.62 8.79 -27.04
CA ALA A 885 34.15 10.05 -26.48
C ALA A 885 35.13 10.62 -25.43
N ARG A 886 35.72 9.76 -24.59
CA ARG A 886 36.79 10.17 -23.66
C ARG A 886 38.10 10.47 -24.36
N ALA A 887 38.56 9.64 -25.30
CA ALA A 887 39.77 9.96 -26.06
C ALA A 887 39.62 11.27 -26.87
N ALA A 888 38.41 11.57 -27.36
CA ALA A 888 38.09 12.85 -27.98
C ALA A 888 38.06 14.00 -26.95
N ALA A 889 37.49 13.79 -25.76
CA ALA A 889 37.54 14.78 -24.68
C ALA A 889 38.99 15.06 -24.23
N ASP A 890 39.81 14.04 -24.01
CA ASP A 890 41.24 14.14 -23.66
C ASP A 890 42.07 14.81 -24.77
N LEU A 891 41.64 14.69 -26.04
CA LEU A 891 42.25 15.38 -27.20
C LEU A 891 41.76 16.81 -27.38
N LEU A 892 40.57 17.15 -26.88
CA LEU A 892 39.94 18.47 -26.96
C LEU A 892 40.18 19.31 -25.69
N ASP A 893 40.60 18.68 -24.58
CA ASP A 893 40.97 19.38 -23.35
C ASP A 893 42.35 20.04 -23.49
N LEU A 894 42.33 21.21 -24.13
CA LEU A 894 43.47 22.11 -24.28
C LEU A 894 43.86 22.82 -22.95
N ARG A 895 43.47 22.28 -21.79
CA ARG A 895 43.88 22.78 -20.46
C ARG A 895 44.80 21.82 -19.73
N ARG A 896 45.93 21.49 -20.37
CA ARG A 896 47.17 21.27 -19.61
C ARG A 896 47.62 22.61 -19.02
N THR A 897 47.07 22.95 -17.86
CA THR A 897 47.82 23.77 -16.90
C THR A 897 48.99 22.92 -16.44
N PRO A 898 50.26 23.26 -16.71
CA PRO A 898 51.38 22.51 -16.18
C PRO A 898 51.32 22.57 -14.66
N THR A 899 51.40 21.41 -14.00
CA THR A 899 51.57 21.37 -12.55
C THR A 899 53.03 21.72 -12.22
N LEU A 900 53.25 22.40 -11.10
CA LEU A 900 54.57 22.88 -10.63
C LEU A 900 55.63 21.78 -10.43
N THR A 901 55.28 20.50 -10.65
CA THR A 901 56.17 19.35 -10.61
C THR A 901 56.99 19.12 -11.90
N GLU A 902 56.68 19.81 -13.00
CA GLU A 902 57.41 19.64 -14.29
C GLU A 902 58.52 20.69 -14.53
N GLU A 903 58.71 21.70 -13.68
CA GLU A 903 59.84 22.66 -13.78
C GLU A 903 61.12 22.23 -13.04
N HIS A 904 61.12 21.07 -12.38
CA HIS A 904 62.25 20.54 -11.60
C HIS A 904 62.69 19.13 -12.03
N ARG A 905 62.84 18.90 -13.34
CA ARG A 905 63.48 17.70 -13.91
C ARG A 905 64.34 18.01 -15.14
#